data_AF-L2FZX1-F1
#
_entry.id   AF-L2FZX1-F1
#
_cell.length_a   1.000
_cell.length_b   1.000
_cell.length_c   1.000
_cell.angle_alpha   90.00
_cell.angle_beta   90.00
_cell.angle_gamma   90.00
#
_symmetry.space_group_name_H-M   'P 1'
#
loop_
_entity.id
_entity.type
_entity.pdbx_description
1 polymer ?
#
loop_
_entity_poly.entity_id
_entity_poly.type
_entity_poly.pdbx_seq_one_letter_code
_entity_poly.pdbx_strand_id
1 'polypeptide(L)'
;MARFTKNSDRDYDVVLLGATGFTGRFAAMHLAEIDRDLKWAIAGRSGAKLTKLAEELRLKTSQNPDVIPVEFTTQSLDALAMQTRCLVATVGPFPQHGVLVFKSCAENGTHYVDINGETPSVLELIKAYEDTAKSTGAMMIPSCGVGSLPADLLTCLMVEKVKETFDCPTSAGLISVHDSRVQASGGTLNGLVTSVSSYGLRNILKAGKPWALSPIRPARPQADESRNVSKDIIERLKLAAALHQWSTSMMKLIDVRTLKIEEVFDEEIPNYVILSHTWDEEEVSFQDFQDIDVAQNMKGFEKIEEICRLARARGVDYAWVDTCCIDKTSSADLSESINSMFRYYHDAQACYAYLADMPRTRSLEKHLRNCRWFTRGWTLQELLAPAEVRFYDQDWNLLGTKESLVEIISDITGILCDVLLGKTPLWDIPVATRMAWAAARSTKRKEDVAYSLLGIFDINMPMLYGEGPKAFRRLQEEICKKDDDTSLLAWDSRRPLHSRTSVAFASSPADFAGHEKTQAITRFRNYDVGMELTSRGPRFMGRNLCMVVIPSDKDIQRPCPHGILGLAIVPKPILLPEEDNGGIIRYVLRLDIGTSTHRCGIFLEKVQPDLFRRDCNLPMALMSYKLDHLTEYQPSFIIVEDQLSYRRPDSTLWGRHKSVHVPIDKRIKISRILPRTSWDICSRLLFAPRFSTQVQALKLVVNLQPTQLELWMLCDRRHIQSSGRPRILLLDASASRSDTTDIGIQAFLRHINREEEEDHWHAVISEGFKPDSFDDSITAGLGTQRYRISALVDVRTVKLKGYDVKEFSVRFNIRPI
;
A
#
# COMPACT_ATOMS: atom_id res chain seq x y z
N MET A 1 -8.17 3.74 43.71
CA MET A 1 -8.88 4.72 44.58
C MET A 1 -7.97 5.13 45.73
N ALA A 2 -7.32 6.29 45.63
CA ALA A 2 -6.67 6.95 46.78
C ALA A 2 -6.60 8.47 46.53
N ARG A 3 -7.31 9.22 47.38
CA ARG A 3 -7.05 10.60 47.82
C ARG A 3 -6.76 11.65 46.74
N PHE A 4 -7.79 12.09 46.02
CA PHE A 4 -7.85 13.49 45.61
C PHE A 4 -8.13 14.33 46.85
N THR A 5 -7.09 14.90 47.46
CA THR A 5 -7.29 15.97 48.44
C THR A 5 -8.00 17.13 47.75
N LYS A 6 -9.19 17.48 48.22
CA LYS A 6 -9.88 18.74 47.91
C LYS A 6 -8.91 19.90 48.19
N ASN A 7 -8.16 20.35 47.18
CA ASN A 7 -7.74 21.74 47.14
C ASN A 7 -8.92 22.47 46.48
N SER A 8 -9.75 23.10 47.31
CA SER A 8 -11.12 23.49 47.01
C SER A 8 -11.29 24.91 46.44
N ASP A 9 -10.29 25.46 45.75
CA ASP A 9 -10.32 26.86 45.27
C ASP A 9 -10.27 27.00 43.73
N ARG A 10 -10.37 25.90 42.97
CA ARG A 10 -10.45 25.96 41.50
C ARG A 10 -11.90 25.98 41.04
N ASP A 11 -12.22 26.87 40.11
CA ASP A 11 -13.59 27.02 39.60
C ASP A 11 -14.09 25.81 38.81
N TYR A 12 -13.22 25.08 38.12
CA TYR A 12 -13.60 23.94 37.28
C TYR A 12 -12.81 22.68 37.64
N ASP A 13 -13.51 21.56 37.74
CA ASP A 13 -12.91 20.23 37.85
C ASP A 13 -12.20 19.85 36.55
N VAL A 14 -12.84 20.12 35.41
CA VAL A 14 -12.32 19.80 34.07
C VAL A 14 -12.55 20.94 33.10
N VAL A 15 -11.53 21.35 32.35
CA VAL A 15 -11.71 22.23 31.19
C VAL A 15 -11.19 21.53 29.94
N LEU A 16 -12.04 21.41 28.93
CA LEU A 16 -11.71 20.83 27.63
C LEU A 16 -11.29 21.95 26.65
N LEU A 17 -9.99 22.13 26.47
CA LEU A 17 -9.41 23.08 25.53
C LEU A 17 -9.31 22.44 24.14
N GLY A 18 -9.96 23.06 23.14
CA GLY A 18 -10.06 22.52 21.77
C GLY A 18 -11.35 21.78 21.47
N ALA A 19 -12.40 22.01 22.26
CA ALA A 19 -13.68 21.28 22.20
C ALA A 19 -14.36 21.32 20.81
N THR A 20 -14.13 22.34 19.99
CA THR A 20 -14.75 22.45 18.66
C THR A 20 -14.04 21.64 17.58
N GLY A 21 -12.83 21.12 17.86
CA GLY A 21 -12.08 20.25 16.96
C GLY A 21 -12.65 18.84 16.90
N PHE A 22 -12.16 18.00 15.99
CA PHE A 22 -12.67 16.65 15.75
C PHE A 22 -12.70 15.80 17.04
N THR A 23 -11.53 15.57 17.67
CA THR A 23 -11.45 14.81 18.93
C THR A 23 -12.13 15.54 20.08
N GLY A 24 -12.02 16.87 20.12
CA GLY A 24 -12.64 17.70 21.14
C GLY A 24 -14.16 17.54 21.18
N ARG A 25 -14.83 17.43 20.03
CA ARG A 25 -16.28 17.23 19.98
C ARG A 25 -16.71 15.91 20.62
N PHE A 26 -16.01 14.81 20.32
CA PHE A 26 -16.30 13.52 20.94
C PHE A 26 -15.99 13.52 22.44
N ALA A 27 -14.90 14.17 22.87
CA ALA A 27 -14.58 14.33 24.29
C ALA A 27 -15.65 15.17 25.02
N ALA A 28 -16.17 16.23 24.39
CA ALA A 28 -17.23 17.07 24.95
C ALA A 28 -18.55 16.29 25.09
N MET A 29 -18.91 15.49 24.08
CA MET A 29 -20.08 14.60 24.13
C MET A 29 -19.94 13.59 25.27
N HIS A 30 -18.78 12.95 25.40
CA HIS A 30 -18.54 11.98 26.47
C HIS A 30 -18.61 12.63 27.86
N LEU A 31 -18.01 13.81 28.05
CA LEU A 31 -18.11 14.56 29.31
C LEU A 31 -19.56 14.90 29.67
N ALA A 32 -20.38 15.22 28.68
CA ALA A 32 -21.79 15.55 28.89
C ALA A 32 -22.65 14.31 29.22
N GLU A 33 -22.25 13.12 28.79
CA GLU A 33 -22.92 11.84 29.07
C GLU A 33 -22.51 11.20 30.42
N ILE A 34 -21.38 11.60 30.98
CA ILE A 34 -20.91 11.06 32.26
C ILE A 34 -21.83 11.53 33.39
N ASP A 35 -22.51 10.58 34.03
CA ASP A 35 -23.32 10.82 35.24
C ASP A 35 -22.42 11.01 36.48
N ARG A 36 -21.76 12.18 36.55
CA ARG A 36 -20.97 12.64 37.69
C ARG A 36 -21.18 14.13 37.90
N ASP A 37 -21.41 14.57 39.13
CA ASP A 37 -21.49 15.99 39.48
C ASP A 37 -20.11 16.68 39.27
N LEU A 38 -19.83 17.09 38.03
CA LEU A 38 -18.58 17.70 37.58
C LEU A 38 -18.85 19.15 37.19
N LYS A 39 -18.08 20.09 37.74
CA LYS A 39 -18.08 21.47 37.25
C LYS A 39 -17.08 21.58 36.10
N TRP A 40 -17.56 21.68 34.86
CA TRP A 40 -16.69 21.64 33.68
C TRP A 40 -17.01 22.70 32.64
N ALA A 41 -16.03 23.01 31.80
CA ALA A 41 -16.16 24.00 30.73
C ALA A 41 -15.51 23.54 29.43
N ILE A 42 -15.97 24.11 28.32
CA ILE A 42 -15.34 24.01 27.00
C ILE A 42 -14.61 25.31 26.65
N ALA A 43 -13.37 25.19 26.18
CA ALA A 43 -12.51 26.32 25.88
C ALA A 43 -11.92 26.28 24.46
N GLY A 44 -11.63 27.46 23.91
CA GLY A 44 -11.08 27.62 22.56
C GLY A 44 -11.13 29.06 22.03
N ARG A 45 -10.54 29.30 20.85
CA ARG A 45 -10.40 30.64 20.28
C ARG A 45 -11.71 31.29 19.81
N SER A 46 -12.68 30.48 19.39
CA SER A 46 -13.93 30.98 18.82
C SER A 46 -15.08 30.82 19.80
N GLY A 47 -15.42 31.91 20.50
CA GLY A 47 -16.58 31.94 21.40
C GLY A 47 -17.86 31.50 20.70
N ALA A 48 -18.11 31.97 19.47
CA ALA A 48 -19.30 31.59 18.70
C ALA A 48 -19.41 30.08 18.42
N LYS A 49 -18.31 29.42 18.02
CA LYS A 49 -18.31 27.96 17.79
C LYS A 49 -18.49 27.18 19.10
N LEU A 50 -17.96 27.67 20.22
CA LEU A 50 -18.13 27.05 21.54
C LEU A 50 -19.58 27.17 22.02
N THR A 51 -20.20 28.36 21.92
CA THR A 51 -21.60 28.56 22.31
C THR A 51 -22.52 27.63 21.54
N LYS A 52 -22.34 27.51 20.22
CA LYS A 52 -23.09 26.57 19.39
C LYS A 52 -22.92 25.12 19.86
N LEU A 53 -21.70 24.69 20.18
CA LEU A 53 -21.46 23.34 20.70
C LEU A 53 -22.13 23.12 22.06
N ALA A 54 -22.08 24.09 22.97
CA ALA A 54 -22.76 24.00 24.26
C ALA A 54 -24.28 23.88 24.11
N GLU A 55 -24.89 24.60 23.15
CA GLU A 55 -26.30 24.47 22.78
C GLU A 55 -26.63 23.08 22.21
N GLU A 56 -25.78 22.54 21.32
CA GLU A 56 -25.95 21.19 20.79
C GLU A 56 -25.92 20.12 21.90
N LEU A 57 -25.06 20.29 22.91
CA LEU A 57 -24.95 19.38 24.06
C LEU A 57 -26.16 19.51 25.01
N ARG A 58 -26.66 20.73 25.24
CA ARG A 58 -27.87 21.02 26.04
C ARG A 58 -29.11 20.28 25.55
N LEU A 59 -29.23 20.07 24.23
CA LEU A 59 -30.37 19.36 23.64
C LEU A 59 -30.31 17.85 23.88
N LYS A 60 -29.14 17.30 24.24
CA LYS A 60 -28.90 15.85 24.28
C LYS A 60 -28.64 15.32 25.68
N THR A 61 -28.22 16.17 26.61
CA THR A 61 -27.71 15.75 27.93
C THR A 61 -28.14 16.72 29.02
N SER A 62 -28.15 16.26 30.28
CA SER A 62 -28.58 17.06 31.43
C SER A 62 -27.47 17.95 32.02
N GLN A 63 -26.21 17.70 31.66
CA GLN A 63 -25.06 18.47 32.15
C GLN A 63 -24.55 19.43 31.08
N ASN A 64 -24.43 20.71 31.45
CA ASN A 64 -24.10 21.77 30.52
C ASN A 64 -22.72 22.35 30.84
N PRO A 65 -21.81 22.44 29.84
CA PRO A 65 -20.54 23.09 30.06
C PRO A 65 -20.68 24.61 30.08
N ASP A 66 -19.86 25.25 30.89
CA ASP A 66 -19.57 26.67 30.71
C ASP A 66 -18.70 26.90 29.45
N VAL A 67 -18.78 28.11 28.88
CA VAL A 67 -18.06 28.47 27.65
C VAL A 67 -16.97 29.48 27.98
N ILE A 68 -15.71 29.13 27.69
CA ILE A 68 -14.56 29.99 27.98
C ILE A 68 -13.79 30.29 26.67
N PRO A 69 -14.01 31.45 26.05
CA PRO A 69 -13.14 31.93 24.97
C PRO A 69 -11.73 32.17 25.50
N VAL A 70 -10.72 31.66 24.80
CA VAL A 70 -9.32 31.71 25.25
C VAL A 70 -8.41 32.10 24.09
N GLU A 71 -7.54 33.07 24.34
CA GLU A 71 -6.43 33.41 23.45
C GLU A 71 -5.22 32.52 23.76
N PHE A 72 -4.43 32.17 22.73
CA PHE A 72 -3.22 31.35 22.88
C PHE A 72 -2.00 32.20 23.26
N THR A 73 -2.14 32.90 24.40
CA THR A 73 -1.08 33.68 25.03
C THR A 73 -0.83 33.13 26.43
N THR A 74 0.39 33.26 26.94
CA THR A 74 0.76 32.76 28.29
C THR A 74 -0.18 33.31 29.36
N GLN A 75 -0.49 34.61 29.33
CA GLN A 75 -1.39 35.23 30.31
C GLN A 75 -2.79 34.62 30.32
N SER A 76 -3.36 34.41 29.13
CA SER A 76 -4.70 33.82 28.97
C SER A 76 -4.72 32.34 29.38
N LEU A 77 -3.69 31.59 29.03
CA LEU A 77 -3.56 30.17 29.38
C LEU A 77 -3.22 29.94 30.86
N ASP A 78 -2.46 30.84 31.50
CA ASP A 78 -2.22 30.82 32.94
C ASP A 78 -3.50 31.10 33.71
N ALA A 79 -4.29 32.09 33.29
CA ALA A 79 -5.60 32.37 33.88
C ALA A 79 -6.53 31.15 33.75
N LEU A 80 -6.52 30.49 32.58
CA LEU A 80 -7.26 29.24 32.36
C LEU A 80 -6.77 28.10 33.27
N ALA A 81 -5.46 27.92 33.40
CA ALA A 81 -4.89 26.91 34.28
C ALA A 81 -5.24 27.18 35.74
N MET A 82 -5.15 28.43 36.20
CA MET A 82 -5.42 28.82 37.59
C MET A 82 -6.89 28.65 38.02
N GLN A 83 -7.84 28.58 37.09
CA GLN A 83 -9.24 28.28 37.42
C GLN A 83 -9.58 26.79 37.24
N THR A 84 -8.64 25.97 36.75
CA THR A 84 -8.88 24.59 36.34
C THR A 84 -8.11 23.61 37.22
N ARG A 85 -8.76 22.50 37.59
CA ARG A 85 -8.09 21.39 38.30
C ARG A 85 -7.44 20.40 37.33
N CYS A 86 -8.14 20.02 36.26
CA CYS A 86 -7.62 19.18 35.18
C CYS A 86 -7.93 19.80 33.81
N LEU A 87 -6.90 20.15 33.05
CA LEU A 87 -7.04 20.69 31.71
C LEU A 87 -6.80 19.57 30.69
N VAL A 88 -7.80 19.31 29.86
CA VAL A 88 -7.74 18.35 28.76
C VAL A 88 -7.53 19.11 27.46
N ALA A 89 -6.37 18.92 26.82
CA ALA A 89 -5.99 19.61 25.60
C ALA A 89 -6.14 18.71 24.37
N THR A 90 -7.02 19.11 23.45
CA THR A 90 -7.17 18.49 22.13
C THR A 90 -6.74 19.45 21.01
N VAL A 91 -5.82 20.37 21.31
CA VAL A 91 -5.37 21.41 20.38
C VAL A 91 -4.01 21.07 19.79
N GLY A 92 -4.01 20.75 18.50
CA GLY A 92 -2.80 20.66 17.67
C GLY A 92 -2.62 21.90 16.78
N PRO A 93 -1.43 22.07 16.16
CA PRO A 93 -0.22 21.24 16.30
C PRO A 93 0.46 21.42 17.67
N PHE A 94 0.76 20.32 18.36
CA PHE A 94 1.29 20.35 19.74
C PHE A 94 2.66 21.05 19.88
N PRO A 95 3.60 20.94 18.94
CA PRO A 95 4.87 21.66 19.03
C PRO A 95 4.71 23.20 19.05
N GLN A 96 3.59 23.73 18.54
CA GLN A 96 3.32 25.16 18.47
C GLN A 96 2.41 25.62 19.63
N HIS A 97 1.30 24.92 19.85
CA HIS A 97 0.27 25.34 20.80
C HIS A 97 0.32 24.55 22.12
N GLY A 98 0.61 23.25 22.04
CA GLY A 98 0.64 22.36 23.21
C GLY A 98 1.72 22.73 24.22
N VAL A 99 2.86 23.25 23.77
CA VAL A 99 3.97 23.67 24.65
C VAL A 99 3.55 24.74 25.65
N LEU A 100 2.81 25.75 25.19
CA LEU A 100 2.33 26.84 26.07
C LEU A 100 1.31 26.33 27.09
N VAL A 101 0.38 25.47 26.65
CA VAL A 101 -0.64 24.91 27.55
C VAL A 101 0.01 24.00 28.60
N PHE A 102 0.94 23.14 28.18
CA PHE A 102 1.69 22.25 29.07
C PHE A 102 2.48 23.06 30.10
N LYS A 103 3.19 24.10 29.66
CA LYS A 103 3.93 25.03 30.51
C LYS A 103 3.01 25.67 31.55
N SER A 104 1.94 26.32 31.10
CA SER A 104 0.98 27.00 31.98
C SER A 104 0.39 26.06 33.03
N CYS A 105 0.09 24.81 32.65
CA CYS A 105 -0.41 23.83 33.62
C CYS A 105 0.67 23.41 34.63
N ALA A 106 1.89 23.13 34.16
CA ALA A 106 3.01 22.72 35.03
C ALA A 106 3.37 23.80 36.05
N GLU A 107 3.47 25.07 35.62
CA GLU A 107 3.84 26.21 36.47
C GLU A 107 2.74 26.56 37.49
N ASN A 108 1.47 26.32 37.16
CA ASN A 108 0.34 26.65 38.03
C ASN A 108 -0.16 25.48 38.89
N GLY A 109 0.47 24.30 38.83
CA GLY A 109 0.03 23.13 39.60
C GLY A 109 -1.26 22.48 39.08
N THR A 110 -1.64 22.76 37.83
CA THR A 110 -2.86 22.26 37.20
C THR A 110 -2.57 20.93 36.51
N HIS A 111 -3.42 19.93 36.74
CA HIS A 111 -3.25 18.64 36.08
C HIS A 111 -3.53 18.77 34.58
N TYR A 112 -2.78 18.05 33.76
CA TYR A 112 -2.80 18.19 32.32
C TYR A 112 -2.91 16.82 31.64
N VAL A 113 -3.79 16.74 30.66
CA VAL A 113 -3.96 15.57 29.79
C VAL A 113 -4.03 16.05 28.35
N ASP A 114 -3.36 15.36 27.42
CA ASP A 114 -3.50 15.67 25.99
C ASP A 114 -3.52 14.45 25.09
N ILE A 115 -3.65 14.70 23.78
CA ILE A 115 -3.61 13.69 22.72
C ILE A 115 -2.36 13.81 21.84
N ASN A 116 -1.27 14.38 22.36
CA ASN A 116 -0.02 14.64 21.64
C ASN A 116 0.59 13.32 21.15
N GLY A 117 0.66 13.15 19.83
CA GLY A 117 1.23 11.95 19.18
C GLY A 117 2.73 12.09 18.90
N GLU A 118 3.32 13.23 19.21
CA GLU A 118 4.65 13.64 18.80
C GLU A 118 5.70 13.31 19.87
N THR A 119 6.24 12.09 19.87
CA THR A 119 7.24 11.61 20.85
C THR A 119 8.43 12.57 21.08
N PRO A 120 9.04 13.20 20.06
CA PRO A 120 10.12 14.17 20.28
C PRO A 120 9.66 15.41 21.08
N SER A 121 8.45 15.90 20.82
CA SER A 121 7.87 17.03 21.55
C SER A 121 7.65 16.67 23.02
N VAL A 122 7.11 15.48 23.29
CA VAL A 122 6.89 14.99 24.64
C VAL A 122 8.21 14.87 25.42
N LEU A 123 9.26 14.35 24.77
CA LEU A 123 10.59 14.25 25.38
C LEU A 123 11.14 15.61 25.81
N GLU A 124 11.00 16.65 24.97
CA GLU A 124 11.46 18.00 25.31
C GLU A 124 10.60 18.64 26.42
N LEU A 125 9.29 18.39 26.44
CA LEU A 125 8.41 18.85 27.53
C LEU A 125 8.77 18.22 28.87
N ILE A 126 9.05 16.91 28.90
CA ILE A 126 9.52 16.21 30.09
C ILE A 126 10.82 16.86 30.58
N LYS A 127 11.83 17.01 29.70
CA LYS A 127 13.11 17.63 30.08
C LYS A 127 12.94 19.06 30.61
N ALA A 128 12.04 19.84 30.03
CA ALA A 128 11.88 21.24 30.37
C ALA A 128 11.09 21.46 31.67
N TYR A 129 10.11 20.58 31.98
CA TYR A 129 9.11 20.86 33.01
C TYR A 129 8.89 19.74 34.04
N GLU A 130 9.64 18.62 33.98
CA GLU A 130 9.50 17.54 34.97
C GLU A 130 9.72 18.04 36.41
N ASP A 131 10.78 18.82 36.65
CA ASP A 131 11.08 19.35 37.99
C ASP A 131 10.03 20.37 38.44
N THR A 132 9.57 21.23 37.53
CA THR A 132 8.49 22.18 37.79
C THR A 132 7.21 21.46 38.20
N ALA A 133 6.76 20.46 37.41
CA ALA A 133 5.55 19.70 37.69
C ALA A 133 5.64 18.94 39.03
N LYS A 134 6.81 18.37 39.36
CA LYS A 134 7.06 17.76 40.68
C LYS A 134 6.94 18.79 41.81
N SER A 135 7.48 19.99 41.62
CA SER A 135 7.47 21.04 42.64
C SER A 135 6.06 21.61 42.90
N THR A 136 5.24 21.71 41.86
CA THR A 136 3.87 22.26 41.95
C THR A 136 2.82 21.19 42.26
N GLY A 137 3.17 19.91 42.13
CA GLY A 137 2.26 18.78 42.29
C GLY A 137 1.38 18.52 41.07
N ALA A 138 1.67 19.13 39.91
CA ALA A 138 0.95 18.90 38.67
C ALA A 138 1.21 17.48 38.13
N MET A 139 0.14 16.73 37.87
CA MET A 139 0.21 15.49 37.09
C MET A 139 0.13 15.83 35.60
N MET A 140 1.20 15.52 34.87
CA MET A 140 1.32 15.79 33.44
C MET A 140 1.23 14.48 32.66
N ILE A 141 0.13 14.26 31.93
CA ILE A 141 -0.15 13.01 31.22
C ILE A 141 -0.30 13.28 29.71
N PRO A 142 0.82 13.47 28.99
CA PRO A 142 0.76 13.61 27.55
C PRO A 142 0.43 12.28 26.86
N SER A 143 0.03 12.34 25.58
CA SER A 143 -0.16 11.16 24.72
C SER A 143 -1.31 10.23 25.12
N CYS A 144 -2.44 10.76 25.58
CA CYS A 144 -3.67 10.01 25.84
C CYS A 144 -4.56 9.86 24.58
N GLY A 145 -3.96 9.84 23.40
CA GLY A 145 -4.65 9.65 22.12
C GLY A 145 -4.80 8.18 21.72
N VAL A 146 -5.56 7.92 20.65
CA VAL A 146 -5.80 6.56 20.14
C VAL A 146 -4.52 5.83 19.70
N GLY A 147 -3.48 6.57 19.33
CA GLY A 147 -2.19 6.01 18.90
C GLY A 147 -1.29 5.52 20.05
N SER A 148 -1.67 5.76 21.30
CA SER A 148 -0.82 5.51 22.47
C SER A 148 -1.60 4.80 23.58
N LEU A 149 -2.75 5.35 23.98
CA LEU A 149 -3.48 4.86 25.14
C LEU A 149 -3.97 3.40 25.00
N PRO A 150 -4.53 2.95 23.86
CA PRO A 150 -4.93 1.55 23.71
C PRO A 150 -3.75 0.58 23.81
N ALA A 151 -2.59 0.94 23.27
CA ALA A 151 -1.39 0.11 23.33
C ALA A 151 -0.90 -0.01 24.78
N ASP A 152 -0.76 1.12 25.49
CA ASP A 152 -0.27 1.14 26.87
C ASP A 152 -1.23 0.41 27.83
N LEU A 153 -2.54 0.67 27.73
CA LEU A 153 -3.55 0.00 28.55
C LEU A 153 -3.60 -1.49 28.26
N LEU A 154 -3.57 -1.90 26.99
CA LEU A 154 -3.60 -3.33 26.64
C LEU A 154 -2.36 -4.04 27.14
N THR A 155 -1.17 -3.45 26.98
CA THR A 155 0.07 -4.00 27.53
C THR A 155 0.01 -4.11 29.04
N CYS A 156 -0.46 -3.08 29.74
CA CYS A 156 -0.62 -3.10 31.20
C CYS A 156 -1.57 -4.23 31.65
N LEU A 157 -2.77 -4.30 31.07
CA LEU A 157 -3.77 -5.32 31.39
C LEU A 157 -3.26 -6.74 31.09
N MET A 158 -2.51 -6.94 30.00
CA MET A 158 -1.91 -8.24 29.69
C MET A 158 -0.84 -8.63 30.70
N VAL A 159 0.03 -7.70 31.11
CA VAL A 159 1.08 -7.95 32.11
C VAL A 159 0.46 -8.28 33.47
N GLU A 160 -0.55 -7.52 33.90
CA GLU A 160 -1.30 -7.80 35.12
C GLU A 160 -1.96 -9.18 35.04
N LYS A 161 -2.60 -9.50 33.92
CA LYS A 161 -3.27 -10.80 33.74
C LYS A 161 -2.29 -11.98 33.78
N VAL A 162 -1.11 -11.84 33.17
CA VAL A 162 -0.06 -12.86 33.21
C VAL A 162 0.40 -13.08 34.65
N LYS A 163 0.65 -11.99 35.38
CA LYS A 163 1.07 -12.06 36.78
C LYS A 163 -0.01 -12.72 37.66
N GLU A 164 -1.27 -12.32 37.51
CA GLU A 164 -2.39 -12.91 38.26
C GLU A 164 -2.61 -14.39 37.96
N THR A 165 -2.48 -14.78 36.69
CA THR A 165 -2.83 -16.14 36.23
C THR A 165 -1.69 -17.13 36.46
N PHE A 166 -0.43 -16.67 36.35
CA PHE A 166 0.74 -17.55 36.30
C PHE A 166 1.79 -17.25 37.39
N ASP A 167 1.57 -16.23 38.22
CA ASP A 167 2.49 -15.76 39.28
C ASP A 167 3.95 -15.59 38.79
N CYS A 168 4.10 -15.10 37.56
CA CYS A 168 5.39 -14.93 36.92
C CYS A 168 5.52 -13.54 36.27
N PRO A 169 6.75 -13.01 36.13
CA PRO A 169 6.98 -11.75 35.45
C PRO A 169 6.88 -11.91 33.92
N THR A 170 6.40 -10.88 33.24
CA THR A 170 6.42 -10.81 31.78
C THR A 170 7.84 -10.53 31.27
N SER A 171 8.35 -11.38 30.36
CA SER A 171 9.70 -11.25 29.81
C SER A 171 9.81 -10.20 28.69
N ALA A 172 8.80 -10.11 27.81
CA ALA A 172 8.69 -9.11 26.75
C ALA A 172 7.23 -8.94 26.32
N GLY A 173 6.89 -7.74 25.82
CA GLY A 173 5.64 -7.46 25.12
C GLY A 173 5.96 -7.13 23.67
N LEU A 174 5.37 -7.86 22.72
CA LEU A 174 5.47 -7.57 21.30
C LEU A 174 4.15 -6.97 20.84
N ILE A 175 4.20 -5.75 20.28
CA ILE A 175 3.05 -5.13 19.63
C ILE A 175 3.27 -5.26 18.12
N SER A 176 2.37 -5.97 17.46
CA SER A 176 2.35 -6.12 16.01
C SER A 176 1.07 -5.52 15.44
N VAL A 177 1.21 -4.59 14.51
CA VAL A 177 0.09 -3.96 13.80
C VAL A 177 0.01 -4.60 12.42
N HIS A 178 -1.05 -5.38 12.18
CA HIS A 178 -1.24 -6.15 10.94
C HIS A 178 -2.09 -5.42 9.89
N ASP A 179 -3.03 -4.57 10.32
CA ASP A 179 -3.88 -3.72 9.48
C ASP A 179 -4.23 -2.45 10.27
N SER A 180 -4.20 -1.28 9.64
CA SER A 180 -4.57 0.00 10.24
C SER A 180 -5.41 0.79 9.26
N ARG A 181 -6.72 0.86 9.52
CA ARG A 181 -7.70 1.58 8.70
C ARG A 181 -8.09 2.93 9.30
N VAL A 182 -7.18 3.54 10.05
CA VAL A 182 -7.45 4.83 10.71
C VAL A 182 -7.13 5.95 9.73
N GLN A 183 -8.17 6.63 9.24
CA GLN A 183 -8.02 7.87 8.49
C GLN A 183 -7.52 8.95 9.46
N ALA A 184 -6.30 9.43 9.28
CA ALA A 184 -5.73 10.43 10.18
C ALA A 184 -6.49 11.76 10.05
N SER A 185 -6.90 12.36 11.17
CA SER A 185 -7.50 13.70 11.17
C SER A 185 -6.47 14.73 10.67
N GLY A 186 -6.91 15.83 10.05
CA GLY A 186 -6.00 16.90 9.58
C GLY A 186 -5.05 17.42 10.67
N GLY A 187 -5.48 17.42 11.94
CA GLY A 187 -4.63 17.79 13.08
C GLY A 187 -3.53 16.77 13.41
N THR A 188 -3.79 15.47 13.24
CA THR A 188 -2.81 14.39 13.47
C THR A 188 -1.72 14.38 12.39
N LEU A 189 -2.09 14.67 11.15
CA LEU A 189 -1.15 14.79 10.04
C LEU A 189 -0.23 16.02 10.20
N ASN A 190 -0.81 17.15 10.64
CA ASN A 190 -0.06 18.40 10.87
C ASN A 190 0.93 18.31 12.03
N GLY A 191 0.56 17.65 13.13
CA GLY A 191 1.46 17.43 14.26
C GLY A 191 2.67 16.54 13.92
N LEU A 192 2.46 15.48 13.13
CA LEU A 192 3.52 14.56 12.70
C LEU A 192 4.55 15.25 11.79
N VAL A 193 4.14 16.23 10.99
CA VAL A 193 5.02 16.94 10.06
C VAL A 193 5.70 18.13 10.69
N THR A 194 4.98 18.89 11.52
CA THR A 194 5.57 19.93 12.36
C THR A 194 6.69 19.34 13.22
N SER A 195 6.54 18.09 13.66
CA SER A 195 7.60 17.37 14.39
C SER A 195 8.86 17.10 13.58
N VAL A 196 8.72 16.79 12.28
CA VAL A 196 9.87 16.54 11.40
C VAL A 196 10.62 17.85 11.11
N SER A 197 9.91 18.95 10.86
CA SER A 197 10.50 20.25 10.59
C SER A 197 11.09 20.93 11.84
N SER A 198 10.48 20.75 13.02
CA SER A 198 10.87 21.48 14.24
C SER A 198 12.02 20.84 15.03
N TYR A 199 12.15 19.51 15.04
CA TYR A 199 13.13 18.82 15.92
C TYR A 199 14.37 18.29 15.22
N GLY A 200 14.35 18.13 13.90
CA GLY A 200 15.45 17.57 13.11
C GLY A 200 15.70 16.07 13.33
N LEU A 201 16.29 15.40 12.31
CA LEU A 201 16.49 13.94 12.26
C LEU A 201 17.18 13.34 13.49
N ARG A 202 18.13 14.06 14.11
CA ARG A 202 18.87 13.57 15.28
C ARG A 202 17.99 13.45 16.53
N ASN A 203 17.05 14.38 16.76
CA ASN A 203 16.19 14.33 17.94
C ASN A 203 15.06 13.32 17.76
N ILE A 204 14.57 13.13 16.52
CA ILE A 204 13.64 12.05 16.16
C ILE A 204 14.27 10.68 16.47
N LEU A 205 15.52 10.46 16.03
CA LEU A 205 16.24 9.22 16.32
C LEU A 205 16.51 8.99 17.81
N LYS A 206 16.68 10.06 18.60
CA LYS A 206 16.80 9.95 20.06
C LYS A 206 15.48 9.59 20.72
N ALA A 207 14.38 10.20 20.27
CA ALA A 207 13.04 9.96 20.78
C ALA A 207 12.49 8.56 20.42
N GLY A 208 12.92 8.00 19.28
CA GLY A 208 12.53 6.65 18.84
C GLY A 208 13.29 5.50 19.52
N LYS A 209 14.19 5.78 20.46
CA LYS A 209 14.89 4.72 21.21
C LYS A 209 13.93 4.06 22.23
N PRO A 210 14.03 2.74 22.46
CA PRO A 210 13.31 2.10 23.55
C PRO A 210 13.52 2.84 24.87
N TRP A 211 12.44 3.04 25.62
CA TRP A 211 12.46 3.72 26.92
C TRP A 211 12.90 5.19 26.87
N ALA A 212 12.86 5.86 25.71
CA ALA A 212 13.30 7.27 25.59
C ALA A 212 12.53 8.22 26.52
N LEU A 213 11.22 7.99 26.70
CA LEU A 213 10.35 8.78 27.59
C LEU A 213 10.30 8.26 29.03
N SER A 214 10.87 7.08 29.31
CA SER A 214 10.77 6.46 30.63
C SER A 214 11.95 6.90 31.53
N PRO A 215 11.68 7.42 32.73
CA PRO A 215 12.72 7.65 33.74
C PRO A 215 13.23 6.33 34.34
N ILE A 216 12.47 5.23 34.20
CA ILE A 216 12.82 3.90 34.68
C ILE A 216 13.46 3.10 33.53
N ARG A 217 14.69 2.66 33.74
CA ARG A 217 15.44 1.82 32.79
C ARG A 217 15.40 0.36 33.25
N PRO A 218 15.28 -0.61 32.32
CA PRO A 218 15.33 -2.03 32.68
C PRO A 218 16.71 -2.41 33.24
N ALA A 219 16.75 -3.28 34.25
CA ALA A 219 17.97 -3.72 34.92
C ALA A 219 18.91 -4.58 34.04
N ARG A 220 18.42 -5.12 32.92
CA ARG A 220 19.22 -5.78 31.88
C ARG A 220 18.95 -5.14 30.52
N PRO A 221 19.99 -4.90 29.70
CA PRO A 221 19.78 -4.53 28.30
C PRO A 221 19.11 -5.72 27.59
N GLN A 222 17.89 -5.55 27.09
CA GLN A 222 17.34 -6.47 26.08
C GLN A 222 18.19 -6.34 24.81
N ALA A 223 18.42 -7.47 24.13
CA ALA A 223 19.07 -7.45 22.82
C ALA A 223 18.22 -6.57 21.88
N ASP A 224 18.89 -5.68 21.15
CA ASP A 224 18.26 -4.78 20.20
C ASP A 224 17.83 -5.58 18.95
N GLU A 225 16.68 -6.26 19.05
CA GLU A 225 16.04 -6.97 17.95
C GLU A 225 15.29 -6.04 16.99
N SER A 226 15.37 -4.71 17.20
CA SER A 226 14.79 -3.71 16.29
C SER A 226 15.60 -3.53 15.00
N ARG A 227 15.89 -4.63 14.29
CA ARG A 227 16.50 -4.55 12.95
C ARG A 227 15.45 -4.18 11.90
N ASN A 228 15.77 -3.13 11.16
CA ASN A 228 15.19 -2.64 9.89
C ASN A 228 13.93 -1.78 9.90
N VAL A 229 13.30 -1.51 11.04
CA VAL A 229 12.16 -0.56 11.05
C VAL A 229 12.64 0.89 10.80
N SER A 230 13.87 1.23 11.19
CA SER A 230 14.39 2.60 11.11
C SER A 230 14.62 3.12 9.69
N LYS A 231 15.05 2.29 8.73
CA LYS A 231 15.21 2.74 7.32
C LYS A 231 13.86 2.94 6.62
N ASP A 232 12.91 2.04 6.85
CA ASP A 232 11.59 2.08 6.22
C ASP A 232 10.73 3.19 6.83
N ILE A 233 10.82 3.44 8.14
CA ILE A 233 10.22 4.62 8.79
C ILE A 233 10.91 5.90 8.31
N ILE A 234 12.24 5.95 8.15
CA ILE A 234 12.93 7.15 7.62
C ILE A 234 12.54 7.43 6.17
N GLU A 235 12.37 6.40 5.32
CA GLU A 235 11.88 6.59 3.95
C GLU A 235 10.40 6.98 3.92
N ARG A 236 9.55 6.37 4.76
CA ARG A 236 8.14 6.75 4.91
C ARG A 236 7.94 8.12 5.57
N LEU A 237 8.85 8.57 6.43
CA LEU A 237 8.87 9.92 7.01
C LEU A 237 9.42 10.96 6.03
N LYS A 238 10.35 10.58 5.14
CA LYS A 238 10.73 11.40 3.97
C LYS A 238 9.57 11.51 2.98
N LEU A 239 8.81 10.43 2.81
CA LEU A 239 7.58 10.40 2.03
C LEU A 239 6.49 11.25 2.69
N ALA A 240 6.31 11.19 4.02
CA ALA A 240 5.36 12.00 4.78
C ALA A 240 5.76 13.49 4.81
N ALA A 241 7.05 13.80 4.90
CA ALA A 241 7.57 15.17 4.75
C ALA A 241 7.40 15.70 3.32
N ALA A 242 7.45 14.83 2.31
CA ALA A 242 7.10 15.18 0.92
C ALA A 242 5.58 15.33 0.73
N LEU A 243 4.76 14.55 1.47
CA LEU A 243 3.29 14.60 1.43
C LEU A 243 2.69 15.76 2.24
N HIS A 244 3.49 16.48 3.03
CA HIS A 244 3.01 17.52 3.94
C HIS A 244 3.72 18.86 3.79
N GLN A 245 4.31 19.08 2.61
CA GLN A 245 4.32 20.42 2.01
C GLN A 245 2.89 20.89 1.61
N TRP A 246 1.82 20.15 1.95
CA TRP A 246 0.51 20.21 1.29
C TRP A 246 -0.67 20.14 2.26
N SER A 247 -0.64 20.90 3.37
CA SER A 247 -1.82 21.06 4.24
C SER A 247 -2.16 22.52 4.55
N THR A 248 -1.72 23.41 3.67
CA THR A 248 -2.39 24.65 3.31
C THR A 248 -2.26 24.68 1.80
N SER A 249 -3.20 24.10 1.05
CA SER A 249 -3.09 24.23 -0.40
C SER A 249 -3.39 25.67 -0.78
N MET A 250 -2.34 26.37 -1.16
CA MET A 250 -2.42 27.76 -1.58
C MET A 250 -2.73 27.74 -3.07
N MET A 251 -3.93 28.19 -3.42
CA MET A 251 -4.34 28.33 -4.81
C MET A 251 -4.22 29.79 -5.21
N LYS A 252 -3.64 30.05 -6.38
CA LYS A 252 -3.59 31.38 -6.97
C LYS A 252 -4.74 31.52 -7.96
N LEU A 253 -5.59 32.51 -7.78
CA LEU A 253 -6.76 32.76 -8.64
C LEU A 253 -6.68 34.16 -9.23
N ILE A 254 -7.20 34.34 -10.44
CA ILE A 254 -7.33 35.65 -11.08
C ILE A 254 -8.67 36.24 -10.65
N ASP A 255 -8.67 37.39 -9.99
CA ASP A 255 -9.88 38.22 -9.85
C ASP A 255 -10.26 38.75 -11.24
N VAL A 256 -11.42 38.36 -11.75
CA VAL A 256 -11.86 38.64 -13.12
C VAL A 256 -12.24 40.10 -13.37
N ARG A 257 -12.34 40.91 -12.31
CA ARG A 257 -12.70 42.34 -12.37
C ARG A 257 -11.45 43.21 -12.37
N THR A 258 -10.45 42.84 -11.57
CA THR A 258 -9.21 43.61 -11.39
C THR A 258 -8.03 43.07 -12.21
N LEU A 259 -8.13 41.84 -12.72
CA LEU A 259 -7.04 41.12 -13.40
C LEU A 259 -5.78 41.02 -12.53
N LYS A 260 -5.97 40.71 -11.25
CA LYS A 260 -4.89 40.46 -10.29
C LYS A 260 -4.95 39.04 -9.79
N ILE A 261 -3.78 38.50 -9.46
CA ILE A 261 -3.68 37.18 -8.84
C ILE A 261 -3.81 37.34 -7.33
N GLU A 262 -4.75 36.60 -6.74
CA GLU A 262 -4.99 36.49 -5.30
C GLU A 262 -4.61 35.09 -4.82
N GLU A 263 -3.94 35.02 -3.66
CA GLU A 263 -3.61 33.76 -2.99
C GLU A 263 -4.74 33.41 -2.01
N VAL A 264 -5.38 32.28 -2.23
CA VAL A 264 -6.46 31.74 -1.40
C VAL A 264 -6.04 30.41 -0.79
N PHE A 265 -6.55 30.10 0.41
CA PHE A 265 -6.14 28.92 1.17
C PHE A 265 -7.35 28.01 1.45
N ASP A 266 -7.24 26.72 1.08
CA ASP A 266 -8.14 25.60 1.37
C ASP A 266 -9.63 25.93 1.65
N GLU A 267 -10.01 26.25 2.90
CA GLU A 267 -11.41 26.47 3.32
C GLU A 267 -12.03 27.79 2.80
N GLU A 268 -11.22 28.66 2.21
CA GLU A 268 -11.62 29.97 1.69
C GLU A 268 -11.61 30.04 0.15
N ILE A 269 -11.40 28.92 -0.57
CA ILE A 269 -11.39 28.94 -2.03
C ILE A 269 -12.78 29.33 -2.55
N PRO A 270 -12.92 30.51 -3.21
CA PRO A 270 -14.20 30.96 -3.75
C PRO A 270 -14.59 30.14 -4.97
N ASN A 271 -15.83 30.29 -5.45
CA ASN A 271 -16.20 29.70 -6.74
C ASN A 271 -15.33 30.32 -7.85
N TYR A 272 -14.73 29.48 -8.68
CA TYR A 272 -13.93 29.89 -9.83
C TYR A 272 -14.26 29.06 -11.07
N VAL A 273 -13.93 29.60 -12.24
CA VAL A 273 -13.88 28.86 -13.50
C VAL A 273 -12.45 28.51 -13.85
N ILE A 274 -12.24 27.45 -14.64
CA ILE A 274 -10.90 26.99 -15.00
C ILE A 274 -10.72 26.92 -16.52
N LEU A 275 -9.59 27.37 -17.04
CA LEU A 275 -9.24 27.28 -18.45
C LEU A 275 -8.43 26.01 -18.73
N SER A 276 -8.92 25.19 -19.65
CA SER A 276 -8.18 24.08 -20.26
C SER A 276 -7.81 24.46 -21.69
N HIS A 277 -6.52 24.43 -22.03
CA HIS A 277 -6.05 24.81 -23.35
C HIS A 277 -4.74 24.10 -23.71
N THR A 278 -4.40 24.12 -25.01
CA THR A 278 -3.06 23.71 -25.44
C THR A 278 -2.15 24.93 -25.49
N TRP A 279 -1.00 24.86 -24.82
CA TRP A 279 -0.02 25.96 -24.85
C TRP A 279 0.46 26.22 -26.27
N ASP A 280 0.50 27.50 -26.64
CA ASP A 280 1.05 27.99 -27.89
C ASP A 280 2.28 28.89 -27.66
N GLU A 281 2.74 29.59 -28.70
CA GLU A 281 3.79 30.60 -28.56
C GLU A 281 3.29 31.82 -27.76
N GLU A 282 4.15 32.41 -26.92
CA GLU A 282 3.86 33.63 -26.14
C GLU A 282 2.73 33.51 -25.09
N GLU A 283 2.62 32.35 -24.40
CA GLU A 283 1.76 32.23 -23.21
C GLU A 283 2.24 33.13 -22.07
N VAL A 284 1.30 33.76 -21.37
CA VAL A 284 1.60 34.63 -20.22
C VAL A 284 1.97 33.77 -19.01
N SER A 285 3.18 33.95 -18.48
CA SER A 285 3.62 33.26 -17.26
C SER A 285 3.15 34.00 -15.99
N PHE A 286 3.31 33.36 -14.82
CA PHE A 286 3.04 34.02 -13.54
C PHE A 286 3.83 35.32 -13.37
N GLN A 287 5.08 35.35 -13.85
CA GLN A 287 5.95 36.52 -13.75
C GLN A 287 5.51 37.65 -14.70
N ASP A 288 5.13 37.30 -15.92
CA ASP A 288 4.61 38.27 -16.88
C ASP A 288 3.31 38.90 -16.37
N PHE A 289 2.45 38.09 -15.72
CA PHE A 289 1.16 38.55 -15.18
C PHE A 289 1.29 39.49 -13.97
N GLN A 290 2.46 39.58 -13.33
CA GLN A 290 2.70 40.58 -12.26
C GLN A 290 2.75 42.01 -12.81
N ASP A 291 3.07 42.17 -14.10
CA ASP A 291 3.03 43.44 -14.82
C ASP A 291 1.97 43.37 -15.93
N ILE A 292 0.79 43.91 -15.63
CA ILE A 292 -0.36 43.80 -16.53
C ILE A 292 -0.11 44.46 -17.89
N ASP A 293 0.73 45.50 -17.95
CA ASP A 293 1.06 46.19 -19.20
C ASP A 293 1.94 45.29 -20.08
N VAL A 294 2.84 44.51 -19.48
CA VAL A 294 3.62 43.48 -20.20
C VAL A 294 2.70 42.35 -20.65
N ALA A 295 1.88 41.83 -19.75
CA ALA A 295 0.98 40.72 -20.04
C ALA A 295 0.02 41.05 -21.20
N GLN A 296 -0.59 42.23 -21.21
CA GLN A 296 -1.53 42.67 -22.25
C GLN A 296 -0.94 42.73 -23.67
N ASN A 297 0.37 42.87 -23.80
CA ASN A 297 1.06 42.90 -25.09
C ASN A 297 1.39 41.50 -25.63
N MET A 298 1.16 40.43 -24.84
CA MET A 298 1.43 39.06 -25.24
C MET A 298 0.20 38.40 -25.87
N LYS A 299 0.39 37.58 -26.91
CA LYS A 299 -0.71 36.88 -27.58
C LYS A 299 -1.52 35.97 -26.65
N GLY A 300 -0.88 35.31 -25.69
CA GLY A 300 -1.55 34.43 -24.73
C GLY A 300 -2.57 35.14 -23.83
N PHE A 301 -2.50 36.47 -23.72
CA PHE A 301 -3.39 37.25 -22.84
C PHE A 301 -4.85 37.23 -23.27
N GLU A 302 -5.12 37.13 -24.59
CA GLU A 302 -6.48 37.02 -25.13
C GLU A 302 -7.26 35.87 -24.47
N LYS A 303 -6.58 34.75 -24.19
CA LYS A 303 -7.21 33.59 -23.52
C LYS A 303 -7.61 33.90 -22.09
N ILE A 304 -6.81 34.70 -21.39
CA ILE A 304 -7.06 35.13 -20.01
C ILE A 304 -8.22 36.14 -19.98
N GLU A 305 -8.25 37.08 -20.93
CA GLU A 305 -9.33 38.05 -21.04
C GLU A 305 -10.67 37.35 -21.33
N GLU A 306 -10.68 36.39 -22.26
CA GLU A 306 -11.90 35.67 -22.64
C GLU A 306 -12.42 34.76 -21.51
N ILE A 307 -11.56 34.05 -20.78
CA ILE A 307 -12.02 33.27 -19.62
C ILE A 307 -12.59 34.19 -18.52
N CYS A 308 -11.97 35.36 -18.28
CA CYS A 308 -12.50 36.35 -17.33
C CYS A 308 -13.85 36.94 -17.79
N ARG A 309 -14.02 37.19 -19.09
CA ARG A 309 -15.30 37.62 -19.68
C ARG A 309 -16.38 36.55 -19.50
N LEU A 310 -16.05 35.28 -19.77
CA LEU A 310 -16.96 34.14 -19.63
C LEU A 310 -17.33 33.86 -18.16
N ALA A 311 -16.38 34.04 -17.23
CA ALA A 311 -16.62 33.95 -15.79
C ALA A 311 -17.64 35.01 -15.33
N ARG A 312 -17.39 36.28 -15.70
CA ARG A 312 -18.29 37.40 -15.38
C ARG A 312 -19.71 37.20 -15.92
N ALA A 313 -19.82 36.68 -17.15
CA ALA A 313 -21.12 36.38 -17.76
C ALA A 313 -21.95 35.34 -16.97
N ARG A 314 -21.31 34.54 -16.11
CA ARG A 314 -21.97 33.55 -15.23
C ARG A 314 -21.97 33.96 -13.75
N GLY A 315 -21.55 35.19 -13.43
CA GLY A 315 -21.50 35.69 -12.07
C GLY A 315 -20.42 35.02 -11.21
N VAL A 316 -19.33 34.57 -11.83
CA VAL A 316 -18.17 33.98 -11.13
C VAL A 316 -17.05 35.02 -11.09
N ASP A 317 -16.54 35.31 -9.89
CA ASP A 317 -15.58 36.39 -9.67
C ASP A 317 -14.11 35.96 -9.83
N TYR A 318 -13.85 34.66 -9.96
CA TYR A 318 -12.50 34.12 -10.05
C TYR A 318 -12.31 33.18 -11.26
N ALA A 319 -11.10 33.22 -11.82
CA ALA A 319 -10.67 32.30 -12.88
C ALA A 319 -9.31 31.69 -12.55
N TRP A 320 -9.04 30.49 -13.06
CA TRP A 320 -7.75 29.82 -12.94
C TRP A 320 -7.20 29.44 -14.32
N VAL A 321 -5.91 29.70 -14.54
CA VAL A 321 -5.19 29.38 -15.77
C VAL A 321 -3.79 28.86 -15.41
N ASP A 322 -3.45 27.64 -15.83
CA ASP A 322 -2.20 26.95 -15.45
C ASP A 322 -0.91 27.68 -15.88
N THR A 323 -0.99 28.52 -16.91
CA THR A 323 0.17 29.28 -17.41
C THR A 323 0.61 30.39 -16.47
N CYS A 324 -0.35 31.10 -15.87
CA CYS A 324 -0.09 32.26 -15.02
C CYS A 324 -0.50 32.08 -13.55
N CYS A 325 -1.31 31.08 -13.19
CA CYS A 325 -1.68 30.79 -11.79
C CYS A 325 -0.70 29.83 -11.09
N ILE A 326 0.32 29.33 -11.80
CA ILE A 326 1.37 28.47 -11.25
C ILE A 326 2.71 29.17 -11.42
N ASP A 327 3.41 29.45 -10.33
CA ASP A 327 4.79 29.92 -10.38
C ASP A 327 5.73 28.75 -10.68
N LYS A 328 5.98 28.55 -11.98
CA LYS A 328 6.88 27.50 -12.49
C LYS A 328 8.34 27.72 -12.08
N THR A 329 8.71 28.87 -11.52
CA THR A 329 10.05 29.14 -10.99
C THR A 329 10.23 28.60 -9.57
N SER A 330 9.12 28.43 -8.84
CA SER A 330 9.08 27.79 -7.52
C SER A 330 8.86 26.29 -7.67
N SER A 331 9.86 25.47 -7.33
CA SER A 331 9.72 24.01 -7.38
C SER A 331 8.69 23.48 -6.38
N ALA A 332 8.49 24.18 -5.26
CA ALA A 332 7.46 23.87 -4.29
C ALA A 332 6.07 24.11 -4.89
N ASP A 333 5.81 25.30 -5.45
CA ASP A 333 4.52 25.65 -6.05
C ASP A 333 4.19 24.80 -7.29
N LEU A 334 5.20 24.51 -8.11
CA LEU A 334 5.04 23.61 -9.26
C LEU A 334 4.69 22.19 -8.81
N SER A 335 5.40 21.67 -7.80
CA SER A 335 5.10 20.35 -7.26
C SER A 335 3.68 20.34 -6.69
N GLU A 336 3.33 21.34 -5.88
CA GLU A 336 2.02 21.58 -5.26
C GLU A 336 0.87 21.63 -6.27
N SER A 337 1.05 22.41 -7.31
CA SER A 337 0.05 22.55 -8.34
C SER A 337 -0.13 21.26 -9.13
N ILE A 338 0.94 20.50 -9.41
CA ILE A 338 0.84 19.27 -10.22
C ILE A 338 0.06 18.16 -9.51
N ASN A 339 0.38 17.82 -8.25
CA ASN A 339 -0.41 16.79 -7.55
C ASN A 339 -1.80 17.31 -7.11
N SER A 340 -2.05 18.62 -7.08
CA SER A 340 -3.39 19.19 -6.80
C SER A 340 -4.24 19.43 -8.05
N MET A 341 -3.65 19.33 -9.26
CA MET A 341 -4.29 19.78 -10.49
C MET A 341 -5.64 19.11 -10.73
N PHE A 342 -5.75 17.80 -10.52
CA PHE A 342 -7.03 17.11 -10.67
C PHE A 342 -8.12 17.65 -9.73
N ARG A 343 -7.76 17.97 -8.48
CA ARG A 343 -8.68 18.62 -7.53
C ARG A 343 -9.06 20.03 -8.00
N TYR A 344 -8.10 20.83 -8.49
CA TYR A 344 -8.39 22.16 -9.04
C TYR A 344 -9.37 22.11 -10.22
N TYR A 345 -9.29 21.08 -11.06
CA TYR A 345 -10.26 20.88 -12.13
C TYR A 345 -11.60 20.32 -11.64
N HIS A 346 -11.59 19.43 -10.65
CA HIS A 346 -12.78 18.84 -10.04
C HIS A 346 -13.64 19.88 -9.32
N ASP A 347 -13.02 20.76 -8.55
CA ASP A 347 -13.71 21.75 -7.70
C ASP A 347 -14.11 23.02 -8.45
N ALA A 348 -13.59 23.21 -9.68
CA ALA A 348 -13.99 24.32 -10.54
C ALA A 348 -15.47 24.24 -10.89
N GLN A 349 -16.16 25.39 -10.86
CA GLN A 349 -17.58 25.46 -11.22
C GLN A 349 -17.82 25.05 -12.68
N ALA A 350 -16.91 25.42 -13.57
CA ALA A 350 -16.90 24.95 -14.95
C ALA A 350 -15.48 25.01 -15.53
N CYS A 351 -15.14 24.01 -16.35
CA CYS A 351 -13.94 23.98 -17.17
C CYS A 351 -14.26 24.45 -18.59
N TYR A 352 -13.49 25.42 -19.08
CA TYR A 352 -13.61 25.96 -20.42
C TYR A 352 -12.48 25.40 -21.26
N ALA A 353 -12.80 24.47 -22.16
CA ALA A 353 -11.84 23.85 -23.07
C ALA A 353 -11.74 24.68 -24.36
N TYR A 354 -10.67 25.46 -24.50
CA TYR A 354 -10.39 26.25 -25.70
C TYR A 354 -9.63 25.43 -26.74
N LEU A 355 -10.23 25.25 -27.92
CA LEU A 355 -9.70 24.47 -29.01
C LEU A 355 -9.13 25.40 -30.11
N ALA A 356 -7.87 25.81 -29.95
CA ALA A 356 -7.20 26.77 -30.83
C ALA A 356 -7.13 26.34 -32.31
N ASP A 357 -7.25 25.05 -32.60
CA ASP A 357 -7.19 24.45 -33.94
C ASP A 357 -8.55 23.92 -34.42
N MET A 358 -9.64 24.39 -33.82
CA MET A 358 -11.01 24.03 -34.20
C MET A 358 -11.64 25.13 -35.05
N PRO A 359 -11.82 24.93 -36.37
CA PRO A 359 -12.45 25.92 -37.23
C PRO A 359 -13.97 25.88 -37.10
N ARG A 360 -14.63 27.01 -37.42
CA ARG A 360 -16.09 27.07 -37.54
C ARG A 360 -16.58 26.19 -38.69
N THR A 361 -17.26 25.09 -38.37
CA THR A 361 -17.65 24.07 -39.37
C THR A 361 -18.99 23.42 -39.06
N ARG A 362 -19.67 22.91 -40.09
CA ARG A 362 -20.88 22.08 -39.94
C ARG A 362 -20.54 20.62 -39.60
N SER A 363 -19.29 20.18 -39.84
CA SER A 363 -18.83 18.81 -39.57
C SER A 363 -18.02 18.75 -38.28
N LEU A 364 -18.73 18.94 -37.15
CA LEU A 364 -18.15 19.05 -35.81
C LEU A 364 -17.31 17.81 -35.45
N GLU A 365 -17.90 16.61 -35.55
CA GLU A 365 -17.25 15.35 -35.15
C GLU A 365 -15.89 15.11 -35.84
N LYS A 366 -15.83 15.32 -37.16
CA LYS A 366 -14.62 15.08 -37.95
C LYS A 366 -13.47 15.99 -37.53
N HIS A 367 -13.74 17.26 -37.25
CA HIS A 367 -12.71 18.22 -36.88
C HIS A 367 -12.33 18.09 -35.41
N LEU A 368 -13.31 17.84 -34.53
CA LEU A 368 -13.10 17.68 -33.10
C LEU A 368 -12.11 16.54 -32.79
N ARG A 369 -12.20 15.42 -33.52
CA ARG A 369 -11.24 14.29 -33.41
C ARG A 369 -9.80 14.69 -33.71
N ASN A 370 -9.58 15.66 -34.57
CA ASN A 370 -8.25 16.09 -35.01
C ASN A 370 -7.67 17.21 -34.15
N CYS A 371 -8.45 17.79 -33.24
CA CYS A 371 -7.97 18.85 -32.36
C CYS A 371 -6.83 18.33 -31.48
N ARG A 372 -5.73 19.09 -31.44
CA ARG A 372 -4.55 18.80 -30.61
C ARG A 372 -4.93 18.51 -29.17
N TRP A 373 -5.95 19.18 -28.65
CA TRP A 373 -6.44 19.04 -27.28
C TRP A 373 -6.68 17.57 -26.87
N PHE A 374 -7.26 16.71 -27.73
CA PHE A 374 -7.49 15.30 -27.42
C PHE A 374 -6.23 14.43 -27.42
N THR A 375 -5.12 14.96 -27.92
CA THR A 375 -3.83 14.26 -28.04
C THR A 375 -2.83 14.65 -26.95
N ARG A 376 -3.15 15.60 -26.08
CA ARG A 376 -2.26 16.06 -25.00
C ARG A 376 -2.46 15.24 -23.74
N GLY A 377 -1.38 14.97 -22.99
CA GLY A 377 -1.46 14.19 -21.74
C GLY A 377 -2.33 14.85 -20.67
N TRP A 378 -2.02 16.11 -20.34
CA TRP A 378 -2.69 16.88 -19.27
C TRP A 378 -4.20 17.04 -19.48
N THR A 379 -4.66 17.25 -20.71
CA THR A 379 -6.08 17.44 -21.02
C THR A 379 -6.96 16.21 -20.71
N LEU A 380 -6.37 15.04 -20.42
CA LEU A 380 -7.12 13.87 -19.99
C LEU A 380 -7.76 14.08 -18.62
N GLN A 381 -7.00 14.56 -17.64
CA GLN A 381 -7.56 14.88 -16.33
C GLN A 381 -8.46 16.12 -16.39
N GLU A 382 -8.17 17.07 -17.27
CA GLU A 382 -9.00 18.26 -17.50
C GLU A 382 -10.36 17.92 -18.13
N LEU A 383 -10.47 16.76 -18.79
CA LEU A 383 -11.72 16.20 -19.28
C LEU A 383 -12.50 15.46 -18.18
N LEU A 384 -11.78 14.64 -17.40
CA LEU A 384 -12.35 13.68 -16.45
C LEU A 384 -12.73 14.31 -15.11
N ALA A 385 -11.92 15.23 -14.60
CA ALA A 385 -12.09 15.78 -13.26
C ALA A 385 -13.29 16.74 -13.12
N PRO A 386 -13.51 17.73 -14.01
CA PRO A 386 -14.60 18.69 -13.83
C PRO A 386 -15.97 18.06 -14.05
N ALA A 387 -16.96 18.50 -13.27
CA ALA A 387 -18.36 18.13 -13.50
C ALA A 387 -18.89 18.73 -14.82
N GLU A 388 -18.64 20.02 -15.09
CA GLU A 388 -19.00 20.70 -16.34
C GLU A 388 -17.74 21.02 -17.16
N VAL A 389 -17.68 20.56 -18.41
CA VAL A 389 -16.69 21.03 -19.40
C VAL A 389 -17.43 21.63 -20.59
N ARG A 390 -17.00 22.80 -21.06
CA ARG A 390 -17.57 23.53 -22.19
C ARG A 390 -16.52 23.70 -23.26
N PHE A 391 -16.82 23.27 -24.48
CA PHE A 391 -15.88 23.32 -25.59
C PHE A 391 -16.11 24.57 -26.43
N TYR A 392 -15.04 25.31 -26.68
CA TYR A 392 -15.02 26.52 -27.48
C TYR A 392 -14.11 26.34 -28.69
N ASP A 393 -14.52 26.87 -29.84
CA ASP A 393 -13.68 26.90 -31.04
C ASP A 393 -12.60 27.99 -30.97
N GLN A 394 -11.78 28.09 -32.02
CA GLN A 394 -10.69 29.08 -32.12
C GLN A 394 -11.18 30.54 -32.05
N ASP A 395 -12.47 30.78 -32.30
CA ASP A 395 -13.10 32.10 -32.31
C ASP A 395 -13.99 32.30 -31.06
N TRP A 396 -13.78 31.49 -30.00
CA TRP A 396 -14.52 31.51 -28.73
C TRP A 396 -16.05 31.33 -28.87
N ASN A 397 -16.50 30.62 -29.90
CA ASN A 397 -17.89 30.18 -30.01
C ASN A 397 -18.10 28.86 -29.28
N LEU A 398 -19.19 28.78 -28.50
CA LEU A 398 -19.57 27.57 -27.80
C LEU A 398 -19.97 26.47 -28.79
N LEU A 399 -19.28 25.34 -28.75
CA LEU A 399 -19.58 24.15 -29.54
C LEU A 399 -20.57 23.22 -28.83
N GLY A 400 -20.46 23.13 -27.50
CA GLY A 400 -21.28 22.26 -26.67
C GLY A 400 -20.64 21.99 -25.31
N THR A 401 -21.32 21.20 -24.49
CA THR A 401 -20.81 20.71 -23.20
C THR A 401 -20.32 19.27 -23.32
N LYS A 402 -19.56 18.79 -22.33
CA LYS A 402 -19.19 17.37 -22.20
C LYS A 402 -20.43 16.47 -22.23
N GLU A 403 -21.52 16.91 -21.63
CA GLU A 403 -22.80 16.18 -21.65
C GLU A 403 -23.41 16.15 -23.06
N SER A 404 -23.51 17.29 -23.75
CA SER A 404 -24.12 17.34 -25.08
C SER A 404 -23.27 16.65 -26.16
N LEU A 405 -21.97 16.50 -25.93
CA LEU A 405 -21.01 15.91 -26.87
C LEU A 405 -20.50 14.53 -26.42
N VAL A 406 -21.13 13.92 -25.40
CA VAL A 406 -20.60 12.72 -24.71
C VAL A 406 -20.32 11.55 -25.66
N GLU A 407 -21.20 11.30 -26.63
CA GLU A 407 -21.04 10.19 -27.59
C GLU A 407 -19.80 10.41 -28.47
N ILE A 408 -19.65 11.62 -29.02
CA ILE A 408 -18.50 12.00 -29.84
C ILE A 408 -17.19 11.92 -29.04
N ILE A 409 -17.21 12.43 -27.79
CA ILE A 409 -16.02 12.40 -26.91
C ILE A 409 -15.66 10.96 -26.54
N SER A 410 -16.65 10.11 -26.25
CA SER A 410 -16.45 8.67 -26.00
C SER A 410 -15.80 7.97 -27.20
N ASP A 411 -16.22 8.31 -28.42
CA ASP A 411 -15.64 7.72 -29.65
C ASP A 411 -14.26 8.27 -30.03
N ILE A 412 -13.90 9.46 -29.55
CA ILE A 412 -12.55 10.01 -29.72
C ILE A 412 -11.60 9.42 -28.69
N THR A 413 -12.02 9.34 -27.43
CA THR A 413 -11.15 9.03 -26.28
C THR A 413 -11.14 7.55 -25.88
N GLY A 414 -12.17 6.80 -26.28
CA GLY A 414 -12.41 5.44 -25.82
C GLY A 414 -12.99 5.35 -24.40
N ILE A 415 -13.24 6.47 -23.73
CA ILE A 415 -13.79 6.54 -22.37
C ILE A 415 -15.30 6.33 -22.44
N LEU A 416 -15.85 5.44 -21.62
CA LEU A 416 -17.29 5.17 -21.58
C LEU A 416 -18.09 6.43 -21.19
N CYS A 417 -19.27 6.61 -21.80
CA CYS A 417 -20.15 7.75 -21.54
C CYS A 417 -20.46 7.93 -20.04
N ASP A 418 -20.72 6.84 -19.32
CA ASP A 418 -21.02 6.89 -17.88
C ASP A 418 -19.83 7.38 -17.03
N VAL A 419 -18.59 7.12 -17.48
CA VAL A 419 -17.38 7.65 -16.82
C VAL A 419 -17.24 9.15 -17.13
N LEU A 420 -17.43 9.56 -18.39
CA LEU A 420 -17.36 10.98 -18.79
C LEU A 420 -18.39 11.84 -18.06
N LEU A 421 -19.58 11.30 -17.81
CA LEU A 421 -20.68 11.94 -17.08
C LEU A 421 -20.55 11.83 -15.55
N GLY A 422 -19.48 11.21 -15.04
CA GLY A 422 -19.26 11.06 -13.60
C GLY A 422 -20.22 10.08 -12.89
N LYS A 423 -20.99 9.27 -13.64
CA LYS A 423 -21.89 8.26 -13.07
C LYS A 423 -21.14 7.04 -12.54
N THR A 424 -20.01 6.71 -13.17
CA THR A 424 -19.09 5.67 -12.71
C THR A 424 -17.82 6.33 -12.20
N PRO A 425 -17.47 6.18 -10.91
CA PRO A 425 -16.30 6.83 -10.35
C PRO A 425 -15.01 6.23 -10.90
N LEU A 426 -13.91 6.99 -10.93
CA LEU A 426 -12.64 6.52 -11.52
C LEU A 426 -12.02 5.34 -10.80
N TRP A 427 -12.16 5.26 -9.47
CA TRP A 427 -11.67 4.10 -8.71
C TRP A 427 -12.41 2.82 -9.11
N ASP A 428 -13.69 2.93 -9.54
CA ASP A 428 -14.47 2.07 -10.46
C ASP A 428 -13.69 1.24 -11.46
N ILE A 429 -12.76 1.93 -12.12
CA ILE A 429 -12.25 1.55 -13.42
C ILE A 429 -10.88 0.88 -13.26
N PRO A 430 -10.66 -0.28 -13.92
CA PRO A 430 -9.38 -0.98 -13.88
C PRO A 430 -8.20 -0.07 -14.24
N VAL A 431 -7.07 -0.27 -13.56
CA VAL A 431 -5.82 0.44 -13.84
C VAL A 431 -5.44 0.34 -15.32
N ALA A 432 -5.58 -0.84 -15.93
CA ALA A 432 -5.30 -1.02 -17.36
C ALA A 432 -6.10 -0.07 -18.25
N THR A 433 -7.39 0.08 -17.96
CA THR A 433 -8.31 0.91 -18.73
C THR A 433 -8.01 2.38 -18.55
N ARG A 434 -7.74 2.82 -17.31
CA ARG A 434 -7.29 4.19 -17.03
C ARG A 434 -5.97 4.52 -17.74
N MET A 435 -5.01 3.58 -17.76
CA MET A 435 -3.76 3.71 -18.52
C MET A 435 -4.00 3.80 -20.02
N ALA A 436 -4.94 3.01 -20.56
CA ALA A 436 -5.26 2.98 -21.98
C ALA A 436 -5.80 4.32 -22.50
N TRP A 437 -6.55 5.08 -21.70
CA TRP A 437 -7.01 6.42 -22.08
C TRP A 437 -5.87 7.42 -22.35
N ALA A 438 -4.68 7.14 -21.83
CA ALA A 438 -3.47 7.90 -22.06
C ALA A 438 -2.59 7.34 -23.19
N ALA A 439 -2.93 6.18 -23.78
CA ALA A 439 -2.11 5.46 -24.75
C ALA A 439 -1.82 6.27 -26.03
N ALA A 440 -2.81 7.03 -26.51
CA ALA A 440 -2.71 7.86 -27.71
C ALA A 440 -2.29 9.31 -27.43
N ARG A 441 -1.96 9.65 -26.18
CA ARG A 441 -1.65 11.01 -25.74
C ARG A 441 -0.13 11.24 -25.66
N SER A 442 0.26 12.49 -25.85
CA SER A 442 1.65 12.95 -25.90
C SER A 442 1.90 14.13 -24.97
N THR A 443 3.14 14.24 -24.49
CA THR A 443 3.59 15.31 -23.59
C THR A 443 4.89 15.92 -24.11
N LYS A 444 5.15 17.18 -23.75
CA LYS A 444 6.39 17.88 -24.16
C LYS A 444 7.60 17.37 -23.39
N ARG A 445 7.47 17.20 -22.06
CA ARG A 445 8.49 16.55 -21.22
C ARG A 445 8.16 15.07 -21.07
N LYS A 446 9.19 14.22 -20.98
CA LYS A 446 9.02 12.75 -20.90
C LYS A 446 8.35 12.33 -19.59
N GLU A 447 8.64 13.05 -18.52
CA GLU A 447 8.14 12.79 -17.17
C GLU A 447 6.66 13.12 -17.03
N ASP A 448 6.16 14.09 -17.80
CA ASP A 448 4.75 14.50 -17.77
C ASP A 448 3.80 13.37 -18.23
N VAL A 449 4.31 12.34 -18.93
CA VAL A 449 3.54 11.11 -19.20
C VAL A 449 3.05 10.47 -17.90
N ALA A 450 3.86 10.54 -16.83
CA ALA A 450 3.48 10.07 -15.51
C ALA A 450 2.70 11.13 -14.74
N TYR A 451 3.19 12.38 -14.71
CA TYR A 451 2.63 13.42 -13.87
C TYR A 451 1.21 13.83 -14.26
N SER A 452 0.87 13.79 -15.56
CA SER A 452 -0.50 14.04 -16.04
C SER A 452 -1.53 12.98 -15.63
N LEU A 453 -1.09 11.85 -15.06
CA LEU A 453 -1.95 10.75 -14.64
C LEU A 453 -2.15 10.69 -13.13
N LEU A 454 -1.46 11.53 -12.35
CA LEU A 454 -1.44 11.45 -10.89
C LEU A 454 -2.84 11.50 -10.29
N GLY A 455 -3.66 12.47 -10.68
CA GLY A 455 -5.02 12.57 -10.16
C GLY A 455 -5.97 11.48 -10.65
N ILE A 456 -5.76 10.92 -11.85
CA ILE A 456 -6.56 9.81 -12.38
C ILE A 456 -6.34 8.53 -11.54
N PHE A 457 -5.13 8.37 -11.00
CA PHE A 457 -4.77 7.27 -10.10
C PHE A 457 -4.82 7.62 -8.61
N ASP A 458 -5.14 8.87 -8.28
CA ASP A 458 -5.10 9.41 -6.92
C ASP A 458 -3.74 9.11 -6.24
N ILE A 459 -2.65 9.47 -6.93
CA ILE A 459 -1.26 9.25 -6.50
C ILE A 459 -0.58 10.60 -6.27
N ASN A 460 0.19 10.67 -5.19
CA ASN A 460 1.08 11.78 -4.91
C ASN A 460 2.53 11.29 -4.94
N MET A 461 3.41 11.99 -5.66
CA MET A 461 4.84 11.67 -5.71
C MET A 461 5.68 12.93 -5.97
N PRO A 462 6.99 12.95 -5.68
CA PRO A 462 7.84 14.12 -6.00
C PRO A 462 8.11 14.31 -7.50
N MET A 463 8.08 15.56 -7.99
CA MET A 463 8.41 15.93 -9.38
C MET A 463 9.92 15.99 -9.60
N LEU A 464 10.50 14.98 -10.25
CA LEU A 464 11.93 14.93 -10.59
C LEU A 464 12.14 15.09 -12.11
N TYR A 465 12.04 16.32 -12.60
CA TYR A 465 12.35 16.62 -14.01
C TYR A 465 13.82 16.30 -14.34
N GLY A 466 14.05 15.51 -15.40
CA GLY A 466 15.37 14.98 -15.77
C GLY A 466 15.52 13.47 -15.55
N GLU A 467 14.58 12.82 -14.84
CA GLU A 467 14.61 11.36 -14.63
C GLU A 467 14.15 10.56 -15.86
N GLY A 468 13.52 11.23 -16.84
CA GLY A 468 13.07 10.63 -18.08
C GLY A 468 12.01 9.53 -17.88
N PRO A 469 12.12 8.38 -18.57
CA PRO A 469 11.13 7.29 -18.46
C PRO A 469 10.99 6.65 -17.07
N LYS A 470 11.88 6.98 -16.13
CA LYS A 470 11.81 6.47 -14.75
C LYS A 470 10.57 7.01 -14.00
N ALA A 471 10.08 8.19 -14.36
CA ALA A 471 8.87 8.78 -13.77
C ALA A 471 7.66 7.85 -13.94
N PHE A 472 7.46 7.28 -15.14
CA PHE A 472 6.34 6.38 -15.42
C PHE A 472 6.45 5.03 -14.69
N ARG A 473 7.68 4.57 -14.40
CA ARG A 473 7.87 3.41 -13.52
C ARG A 473 7.45 3.73 -12.09
N ARG A 474 7.91 4.87 -11.56
CA ARG A 474 7.57 5.28 -10.19
C ARG A 474 6.06 5.44 -10.02
N LEU A 475 5.36 5.96 -11.03
CA LEU A 475 3.89 5.98 -11.02
C LEU A 475 3.31 4.57 -10.82
N GLN A 476 3.76 3.58 -11.59
CA GLN A 476 3.28 2.20 -11.44
C GLN A 476 3.67 1.58 -10.09
N GLU A 477 4.84 1.92 -9.54
CA GLU A 477 5.27 1.52 -8.20
C GLU A 477 4.36 2.12 -7.11
N GLU A 478 3.97 3.39 -7.23
CA GLU A 478 3.04 4.02 -6.28
C GLU A 478 1.61 3.46 -6.43
N ILE A 479 1.15 3.16 -7.65
CA ILE A 479 -0.14 2.47 -7.88
C ILE A 479 -0.15 1.11 -7.15
N CYS A 480 0.91 0.31 -7.30
CA CYS A 480 1.03 -0.98 -6.60
C CYS A 480 0.99 -0.89 -5.07
N LYS A 481 1.47 0.22 -4.49
CA LYS A 481 1.44 0.41 -3.03
C LYS A 481 0.04 0.73 -2.52
N LYS A 482 -0.79 1.32 -3.37
CA LYS A 482 -2.14 1.81 -3.01
C LYS A 482 -3.24 0.82 -3.38
N ASP A 483 -3.07 0.09 -4.48
CA ASP A 483 -4.10 -0.74 -5.11
C ASP A 483 -3.52 -2.12 -5.47
N ASP A 484 -4.28 -3.19 -5.20
CA ASP A 484 -3.96 -4.57 -5.55
C ASP A 484 -4.53 -4.99 -6.92
N ASP A 485 -5.03 -4.03 -7.70
CA ASP A 485 -5.55 -4.21 -9.07
C ASP A 485 -4.51 -4.87 -10.01
N THR A 486 -4.72 -6.17 -10.23
CA THR A 486 -3.90 -7.01 -11.12
C THR A 486 -3.87 -6.53 -12.57
N SER A 487 -4.85 -5.72 -13.00
CA SER A 487 -4.90 -5.15 -14.35
C SER A 487 -3.74 -4.20 -14.63
N LEU A 488 -3.00 -3.72 -13.62
CA LEU A 488 -1.73 -3.03 -13.85
C LEU A 488 -0.72 -3.87 -14.65
N LEU A 489 -0.84 -5.20 -14.59
CA LEU A 489 -0.05 -6.12 -15.40
C LEU A 489 -0.71 -6.41 -16.76
N ALA A 490 -1.81 -5.78 -17.15
CA ALA A 490 -2.48 -6.01 -18.43
C ALA A 490 -1.96 -5.12 -19.56
N TRP A 491 -0.66 -5.19 -19.84
CA TRP A 491 -0.04 -4.43 -20.94
C TRP A 491 0.59 -5.37 -21.98
N ASP A 492 0.51 -5.02 -23.27
CA ASP A 492 1.12 -5.76 -24.37
C ASP A 492 2.23 -4.93 -25.01
N SER A 493 3.40 -5.53 -25.24
CA SER A 493 4.52 -4.83 -25.85
C SER A 493 4.90 -5.39 -27.19
N ARG A 494 4.59 -4.62 -28.22
CA ARG A 494 5.04 -4.83 -29.61
C ARG A 494 6.54 -4.52 -29.82
N ARG A 495 7.34 -4.32 -28.77
CA ARG A 495 8.76 -3.92 -28.84
C ARG A 495 9.72 -4.96 -28.22
N PRO A 496 10.92 -5.18 -28.78
CA PRO A 496 11.89 -6.14 -28.26
C PRO A 496 12.41 -5.81 -26.85
N LEU A 497 12.63 -6.84 -26.04
CA LEU A 497 13.04 -6.79 -24.63
C LEU A 497 14.39 -6.12 -24.33
N HIS A 498 15.24 -5.87 -25.33
CA HIS A 498 16.65 -5.49 -25.12
C HIS A 498 16.86 -4.09 -24.51
N SER A 499 15.81 -3.28 -24.31
CA SER A 499 15.91 -1.97 -23.63
C SER A 499 15.16 -1.88 -22.30
N ARG A 500 14.64 -2.99 -21.77
CA ARG A 500 13.79 -2.95 -20.57
C ARG A 500 14.58 -2.94 -19.28
N THR A 501 14.35 -1.92 -18.47
CA THR A 501 14.90 -1.77 -17.13
C THR A 501 14.03 -2.43 -16.04
N SER A 502 12.83 -2.93 -16.36
CA SER A 502 11.93 -3.70 -15.47
C SER A 502 11.25 -4.81 -16.25
N VAL A 503 11.05 -5.97 -15.61
CA VAL A 503 10.40 -7.16 -16.18
C VAL A 503 8.93 -7.28 -15.73
N ALA A 504 8.44 -6.35 -14.90
CA ALA A 504 7.07 -6.37 -14.37
C ALA A 504 6.21 -5.22 -14.93
N PHE A 505 6.81 -4.04 -15.11
CA PHE A 505 6.09 -2.79 -15.44
C PHE A 505 6.16 -2.43 -16.92
N ALA A 506 5.12 -1.74 -17.38
CA ALA A 506 5.05 -1.16 -18.72
C ALA A 506 6.09 -0.05 -18.87
N SER A 507 6.52 0.19 -20.11
CA SER A 507 7.44 1.28 -20.43
C SER A 507 6.68 2.59 -20.72
N SER A 508 5.41 2.52 -21.11
CA SER A 508 4.55 3.68 -21.38
C SER A 508 3.07 3.31 -21.34
N PRO A 509 2.14 4.28 -21.22
CA PRO A 509 0.71 4.04 -21.36
C PRO A 509 0.31 3.38 -22.68
N ALA A 510 1.09 3.59 -23.76
CA ALA A 510 0.85 2.98 -25.06
C ALA A 510 0.93 1.44 -25.05
N ASP A 511 1.58 0.85 -24.03
CA ASP A 511 1.59 -0.60 -23.85
C ASP A 511 0.21 -1.13 -23.37
N PHE A 512 -0.71 -0.26 -22.93
CA PHE A 512 -2.08 -0.61 -22.53
C PHE A 512 -3.12 -0.32 -23.62
N ALA A 513 -2.70 0.06 -24.84
CA ALA A 513 -3.62 0.32 -25.94
C ALA A 513 -4.51 -0.91 -26.25
N GLY A 514 -5.79 -0.69 -26.53
CA GLY A 514 -6.81 -1.73 -26.75
C GLY A 514 -7.64 -2.08 -25.51
N HIS A 515 -7.35 -1.49 -24.36
CA HIS A 515 -8.08 -1.70 -23.11
C HIS A 515 -9.08 -0.58 -22.76
N GLU A 516 -9.30 0.38 -23.66
CA GLU A 516 -10.02 1.63 -23.39
C GLU A 516 -11.48 1.43 -22.98
N LYS A 517 -12.14 0.41 -23.56
CA LYS A 517 -13.54 0.04 -23.28
C LYS A 517 -13.67 -1.23 -22.44
N THR A 518 -12.58 -1.72 -21.85
CA THR A 518 -12.61 -2.93 -21.01
C THR A 518 -13.28 -2.62 -19.67
N GLN A 519 -14.16 -3.49 -19.21
CA GLN A 519 -14.82 -3.36 -17.91
C GLN A 519 -14.20 -4.34 -16.91
N ALA A 520 -14.26 -3.99 -15.62
CA ALA A 520 -13.95 -4.94 -14.56
C ALA A 520 -14.97 -6.08 -14.60
N ILE A 521 -14.49 -7.33 -14.71
CA ILE A 521 -15.38 -8.50 -14.80
C ILE A 521 -15.90 -8.89 -13.40
N THR A 522 -15.09 -8.71 -12.36
CA THR A 522 -15.47 -8.93 -10.96
C THR A 522 -14.44 -8.23 -10.09
N ARG A 523 -14.84 -7.44 -9.10
CA ARG A 523 -13.93 -7.04 -8.02
C ARG A 523 -14.01 -8.09 -6.94
N PHE A 524 -13.03 -8.96 -6.86
CA PHE A 524 -12.87 -9.84 -5.70
C PHE A 524 -12.37 -9.00 -4.52
N ARG A 525 -13.24 -8.15 -3.95
CA ARG A 525 -12.91 -7.18 -2.89
C ARG A 525 -12.84 -7.77 -1.47
N ASN A 526 -12.88 -9.09 -1.35
CA ASN A 526 -12.69 -9.79 -0.09
C ASN A 526 -11.74 -10.95 -0.37
N TYR A 527 -10.72 -11.15 0.47
CA TYR A 527 -10.15 -12.43 0.96
C TYR A 527 -8.64 -12.36 1.28
N ASP A 528 -8.21 -13.23 2.20
CA ASP A 528 -6.89 -13.39 2.86
C ASP A 528 -5.67 -13.70 1.95
N VAL A 529 -5.62 -13.18 0.72
CA VAL A 529 -4.51 -13.39 -0.22
C VAL A 529 -4.12 -12.07 -0.87
N GLY A 530 -2.89 -11.61 -0.64
CA GLY A 530 -2.34 -10.37 -1.22
C GLY A 530 -1.36 -10.65 -2.36
N MET A 531 -1.34 -9.79 -3.39
CA MET A 531 -0.28 -9.76 -4.38
C MET A 531 0.65 -8.58 -4.08
N GLU A 532 1.94 -8.86 -3.86
CA GLU A 532 2.97 -7.84 -3.74
C GLU A 532 3.82 -7.83 -5.02
N LEU A 533 3.96 -6.67 -5.65
CA LEU A 533 4.79 -6.57 -6.84
C LEU A 533 6.24 -6.22 -6.45
N THR A 534 7.18 -7.13 -6.74
CA THR A 534 8.60 -6.94 -6.46
C THR A 534 9.37 -6.50 -7.72
N SER A 535 10.62 -6.07 -7.55
CA SER A 535 11.55 -5.81 -8.67
C SER A 535 11.81 -7.03 -9.57
N ARG A 536 11.43 -8.24 -9.14
CA ARG A 536 11.55 -9.50 -9.88
C ARG A 536 10.22 -9.99 -10.49
N GLY A 537 9.10 -9.36 -10.15
CA GLY A 537 7.75 -9.73 -10.57
C GLY A 537 6.78 -9.95 -9.40
N PRO A 538 5.54 -10.38 -9.67
CA PRO A 538 4.50 -10.54 -8.65
C PRO A 538 4.80 -11.70 -7.70
N ARG A 539 4.64 -11.41 -6.41
CA ARG A 539 4.64 -12.38 -5.31
C ARG A 539 3.21 -12.55 -4.81
N PHE A 540 2.73 -13.79 -4.75
CA PHE A 540 1.39 -14.10 -4.22
C PHE A 540 1.51 -14.66 -2.81
N MET A 541 0.87 -14.01 -1.84
CA MET A 541 0.90 -14.36 -0.42
C MET A 541 -0.50 -14.77 0.05
N GLY A 542 -0.68 -16.00 0.54
CA GLY A 542 -1.93 -16.43 1.17
C GLY A 542 -2.28 -17.90 0.96
N ARG A 543 -3.31 -18.40 1.68
CA ARG A 543 -3.66 -19.83 1.72
C ARG A 543 -4.60 -20.29 0.59
N ASN A 544 -5.25 -19.37 -0.13
CA ASN A 544 -6.32 -19.67 -1.10
C ASN A 544 -5.91 -19.43 -2.57
N LEU A 545 -4.65 -19.72 -2.93
CA LEU A 545 -4.21 -19.74 -4.32
C LEU A 545 -4.70 -21.04 -5.00
N CYS A 546 -5.56 -20.93 -6.01
CA CYS A 546 -5.96 -22.08 -6.80
C CYS A 546 -5.08 -22.17 -8.05
N MET A 547 -4.33 -23.25 -8.17
CA MET A 547 -3.70 -23.59 -9.45
C MET A 547 -4.55 -24.61 -10.16
N VAL A 548 -4.86 -24.32 -11.42
CA VAL A 548 -5.65 -25.21 -12.27
C VAL A 548 -4.75 -25.68 -13.40
N VAL A 549 -4.49 -26.97 -13.47
CA VAL A 549 -3.80 -27.55 -14.62
C VAL A 549 -4.83 -27.74 -15.73
N ILE A 550 -4.63 -27.08 -16.87
CA ILE A 550 -5.48 -27.28 -18.05
C ILE A 550 -4.74 -28.25 -18.98
N PRO A 551 -5.40 -29.35 -19.42
CA PRO A 551 -4.80 -30.29 -20.38
C PRO A 551 -4.36 -29.58 -21.67
N SER A 552 -3.19 -29.95 -22.23
CA SER A 552 -2.49 -29.23 -23.30
C SER A 552 -3.20 -29.21 -24.67
N ASP A 553 -4.31 -29.90 -24.81
CA ASP A 553 -5.00 -30.01 -26.10
C ASP A 553 -6.11 -28.96 -26.19
N LYS A 554 -5.73 -27.78 -26.71
CA LYS A 554 -6.54 -26.86 -27.53
C LYS A 554 -7.21 -25.63 -26.89
N ASP A 555 -7.12 -25.37 -25.58
CA ASP A 555 -8.03 -24.35 -24.98
C ASP A 555 -7.40 -23.05 -24.43
N ILE A 556 -6.06 -22.94 -24.34
CA ILE A 556 -5.36 -21.65 -24.16
C ILE A 556 -4.80 -21.23 -25.52
N GLN A 557 -5.69 -20.93 -26.48
CA GLN A 557 -5.26 -20.67 -27.85
C GLN A 557 -4.94 -19.20 -28.12
N ARG A 558 -3.65 -19.02 -28.42
CA ARG A 558 -2.99 -17.95 -29.19
C ARG A 558 -2.76 -16.58 -28.51
N PRO A 559 -1.63 -15.92 -28.85
CA PRO A 559 -1.40 -14.50 -28.57
C PRO A 559 -2.48 -13.63 -29.22
N CYS A 560 -3.10 -12.71 -28.48
CA CYS A 560 -4.25 -11.92 -28.93
C CYS A 560 -3.92 -10.96 -30.11
N PRO A 561 -4.63 -11.05 -31.27
CA PRO A 561 -4.59 -9.98 -32.28
C PRO A 561 -5.98 -9.68 -32.90
N HIS A 562 -7.09 -9.86 -32.17
CA HIS A 562 -8.52 -9.83 -32.59
C HIS A 562 -9.06 -11.20 -33.09
N GLY A 563 -10.14 -11.75 -32.47
CA GLY A 563 -10.99 -12.81 -33.03
C GLY A 563 -11.34 -14.04 -32.17
N ILE A 564 -12.65 -14.22 -31.95
CA ILE A 564 -13.56 -15.23 -31.34
C ILE A 564 -13.22 -16.76 -31.46
N LEU A 565 -13.59 -17.58 -30.43
CA LEU A 565 -14.34 -18.89 -30.42
C LEU A 565 -13.82 -20.01 -29.47
N GLY A 566 -14.75 -20.75 -28.81
CA GLY A 566 -14.65 -22.21 -28.54
C GLY A 566 -14.61 -22.70 -27.07
N LEU A 567 -15.24 -23.86 -26.78
CA LEU A 567 -15.67 -24.39 -25.46
C LEU A 567 -15.20 -25.86 -25.27
N ALA A 568 -14.67 -26.29 -24.11
CA ALA A 568 -14.73 -27.66 -23.54
C ALA A 568 -14.02 -27.85 -22.16
N ILE A 569 -14.34 -28.96 -21.47
CA ILE A 569 -14.07 -29.34 -20.07
C ILE A 569 -13.08 -30.54 -20.01
N VAL A 570 -12.31 -30.75 -18.90
CA VAL A 570 -12.14 -32.03 -18.12
C VAL A 570 -10.98 -31.95 -17.09
N PRO A 571 -11.07 -32.64 -15.92
CA PRO A 571 -10.14 -32.54 -14.78
C PRO A 571 -9.18 -33.74 -14.62
N LYS A 572 -7.90 -33.47 -14.30
CA LYS A 572 -6.98 -34.21 -13.39
C LYS A 572 -5.51 -33.89 -13.72
N PRO A 573 -4.62 -33.66 -12.74
CA PRO A 573 -3.18 -33.59 -12.99
C PRO A 573 -2.67 -35.02 -13.26
N ILE A 574 -2.32 -35.31 -14.51
CA ILE A 574 -1.51 -36.47 -14.88
C ILE A 574 -0.06 -35.98 -14.97
N LEU A 575 0.79 -36.53 -14.11
CA LEU A 575 2.23 -36.37 -14.12
C LEU A 575 2.82 -37.44 -15.04
N LEU A 576 3.33 -37.09 -16.23
CA LEU A 576 4.35 -37.84 -16.98
C LEU A 576 5.00 -36.92 -18.03
N PRO A 577 6.34 -36.98 -18.23
CA PRO A 577 6.90 -36.95 -19.57
C PRO A 577 7.21 -38.40 -19.96
N GLU A 578 6.31 -39.00 -20.72
CA GLU A 578 6.70 -40.02 -21.68
C GLU A 578 6.95 -39.32 -23.01
N GLU A 579 8.13 -39.62 -23.55
CA GLU A 579 8.64 -39.42 -24.91
C GLU A 579 8.57 -38.02 -25.56
N ASP A 580 9.78 -37.51 -25.83
CA ASP A 580 10.13 -36.55 -26.89
C ASP A 580 9.20 -35.35 -27.09
N ASN A 581 9.30 -34.37 -26.19
CA ASN A 581 9.56 -32.96 -26.53
C ASN A 581 9.56 -32.10 -25.26
N GLY A 582 10.73 -31.69 -24.79
CA GLY A 582 10.91 -30.96 -23.53
C GLY A 582 10.10 -29.65 -23.41
N GLY A 583 8.88 -29.77 -22.87
CA GLY A 583 7.96 -28.66 -22.60
C GLY A 583 8.43 -27.74 -21.46
N ILE A 584 8.13 -26.45 -21.59
CA ILE A 584 8.29 -25.46 -20.51
C ILE A 584 6.93 -25.33 -19.84
N ILE A 585 6.89 -25.46 -18.51
CA ILE A 585 5.69 -25.15 -17.73
C ILE A 585 5.55 -23.63 -17.66
N ARG A 586 4.43 -23.10 -18.16
CA ARG A 586 4.05 -21.70 -18.01
C ARG A 586 2.88 -21.56 -17.07
N TYR A 587 2.85 -20.45 -16.35
CA TYR A 587 1.78 -20.10 -15.45
C TYR A 587 0.97 -18.97 -16.10
N VAL A 588 -0.36 -18.97 -16.01
CA VAL A 588 -1.18 -17.84 -16.48
C VAL A 588 -1.93 -17.27 -15.30
N LEU A 589 -1.65 -16.03 -14.94
CA LEU A 589 -2.46 -15.29 -13.98
C LEU A 589 -3.69 -14.74 -14.69
N ARG A 590 -4.88 -15.20 -14.29
CA ARG A 590 -6.14 -14.58 -14.71
C ARG A 590 -6.21 -13.14 -14.21
N LEU A 591 -6.57 -12.20 -15.08
CA LEU A 591 -6.82 -10.81 -14.73
C LEU A 591 -8.33 -10.56 -14.61
N ASP A 592 -8.71 -9.60 -13.76
CA ASP A 592 -10.11 -9.21 -13.56
C ASP A 592 -10.64 -8.23 -14.61
N ILE A 593 -10.16 -8.37 -15.83
CA ILE A 593 -10.52 -7.53 -16.96
C ILE A 593 -10.83 -8.39 -18.20
N GLY A 594 -11.74 -7.90 -19.02
CA GLY A 594 -12.06 -8.50 -20.32
C GLY A 594 -13.41 -8.05 -20.85
N THR A 595 -13.90 -8.74 -21.86
CA THR A 595 -15.23 -8.50 -22.44
C THR A 595 -16.22 -9.52 -21.91
N SER A 596 -17.51 -9.31 -22.13
CA SER A 596 -18.56 -10.29 -21.80
C SER A 596 -18.32 -11.69 -22.40
N THR A 597 -17.48 -11.79 -23.44
CA THR A 597 -17.21 -13.03 -24.19
C THR A 597 -15.82 -13.62 -23.96
N HIS A 598 -14.84 -12.85 -23.48
CA HIS A 598 -13.45 -13.30 -23.35
C HIS A 598 -12.78 -12.73 -22.09
N ARG A 599 -12.19 -13.60 -21.27
CA ARG A 599 -11.35 -13.22 -20.12
C ARG A 599 -9.90 -13.16 -20.58
N CYS A 600 -9.08 -12.32 -19.94
CA CYS A 600 -7.65 -12.25 -20.25
C CYS A 600 -6.77 -12.61 -19.06
N GLY A 601 -5.53 -12.99 -19.35
CA GLY A 601 -4.52 -13.34 -18.37
C GLY A 601 -3.12 -12.91 -18.82
N ILE A 602 -2.14 -13.05 -17.94
CA ILE A 602 -0.73 -12.83 -18.27
C ILE A 602 0.07 -14.11 -18.07
N PHE A 603 1.00 -14.37 -18.99
CA PHE A 603 1.97 -15.45 -18.81
C PHE A 603 3.00 -15.07 -17.75
N LEU A 604 3.26 -16.02 -16.87
CA LEU A 604 4.15 -15.96 -15.74
C LEU A 604 5.12 -17.14 -15.81
N GLU A 605 6.35 -16.88 -15.41
CA GLU A 605 7.39 -17.85 -15.13
C GLU A 605 7.57 -17.94 -13.62
N LYS A 606 7.53 -19.15 -13.06
CA LYS A 606 7.77 -19.34 -11.63
C LYS A 606 9.26 -19.22 -11.31
N VAL A 607 9.58 -18.34 -10.37
CA VAL A 607 10.95 -18.04 -9.94
C VAL A 607 11.23 -18.69 -8.58
N GLN A 608 10.30 -18.60 -7.63
CA GLN A 608 10.34 -19.22 -6.29
C GLN A 608 8.92 -19.71 -5.91
N PRO A 609 8.70 -20.40 -4.77
CA PRO A 609 7.38 -20.95 -4.42
C PRO A 609 6.21 -19.93 -4.51
N ASP A 610 6.46 -18.70 -4.10
CA ASP A 610 5.52 -17.57 -4.04
C ASP A 610 5.81 -16.47 -5.07
N LEU A 611 6.97 -16.51 -5.74
CA LEU A 611 7.45 -15.46 -6.65
C LEU A 611 7.37 -15.88 -8.12
N PHE A 612 6.74 -15.04 -8.91
CA PHE A 612 6.60 -15.20 -10.34
C PHE A 612 7.19 -13.99 -11.08
N ARG A 613 7.55 -14.19 -12.34
CA ARG A 613 8.02 -13.17 -13.26
C ARG A 613 7.11 -13.16 -14.48
N ARG A 614 6.66 -11.99 -14.93
CA ARG A 614 5.89 -11.89 -16.17
C ARG A 614 6.76 -12.27 -17.37
N ASP A 615 6.27 -13.20 -18.21
CA ASP A 615 6.90 -13.48 -19.50
C ASP A 615 6.50 -12.40 -20.51
N CYS A 616 7.30 -11.35 -20.56
CA CYS A 616 7.06 -10.20 -21.42
C CYS A 616 7.33 -10.49 -22.92
N ASN A 617 7.71 -11.72 -23.29
CA ASN A 617 7.80 -12.14 -24.70
C ASN A 617 6.46 -12.56 -25.26
N LEU A 618 5.55 -12.93 -24.38
CA LEU A 618 4.24 -13.39 -24.73
C LEU A 618 3.26 -12.24 -24.50
N PRO A 619 2.35 -11.98 -25.43
CA PRO A 619 1.28 -11.04 -25.18
C PRO A 619 0.31 -11.65 -24.16
N MET A 620 -0.76 -10.92 -23.85
CA MET A 620 -1.77 -11.44 -22.94
C MET A 620 -2.34 -12.78 -23.43
N ALA A 621 -2.58 -13.68 -22.47
CA ALA A 621 -3.29 -14.91 -22.69
C ALA A 621 -4.78 -14.61 -22.88
N LEU A 622 -5.38 -15.16 -23.93
CA LEU A 622 -6.83 -15.21 -24.06
C LEU A 622 -7.34 -16.45 -23.32
N MET A 623 -8.33 -16.26 -22.45
CA MET A 623 -8.98 -17.33 -21.72
C MET A 623 -10.43 -17.43 -22.20
N SER A 624 -10.72 -18.44 -23.03
CA SER A 624 -12.08 -18.75 -23.54
C SER A 624 -12.93 -19.53 -22.53
N TYR A 625 -12.36 -19.91 -21.38
CA TYR A 625 -12.98 -20.80 -20.41
C TYR A 625 -14.06 -20.09 -19.56
N LYS A 626 -15.27 -20.66 -19.48
CA LYS A 626 -16.25 -20.33 -18.44
C LYS A 626 -15.77 -20.89 -17.09
N LEU A 627 -14.94 -20.12 -16.39
CA LEU A 627 -14.45 -20.45 -15.04
C LEU A 627 -15.55 -20.41 -13.96
N ASP A 628 -16.81 -20.26 -14.36
CA ASP A 628 -17.99 -20.17 -13.50
C ASP A 628 -18.30 -21.49 -12.76
N HIS A 629 -17.64 -22.59 -13.11
CA HIS A 629 -17.67 -23.84 -12.33
C HIS A 629 -16.52 -23.95 -11.31
N LEU A 630 -15.46 -23.15 -11.47
CA LEU A 630 -14.37 -23.04 -10.49
C LEU A 630 -14.71 -22.04 -9.37
N THR A 631 -15.75 -21.22 -9.54
CA THR A 631 -16.27 -20.27 -8.54
C THR A 631 -17.04 -20.93 -7.39
N GLU A 632 -17.29 -22.25 -7.45
CA GLU A 632 -17.75 -23.01 -6.26
C GLU A 632 -16.67 -23.03 -5.17
N TYR A 633 -15.41 -22.99 -5.57
CA TYR A 633 -14.31 -22.62 -4.70
C TYR A 633 -14.13 -21.11 -4.87
N GLN A 634 -13.93 -20.35 -3.80
CA GLN A 634 -13.70 -18.90 -3.90
C GLN A 634 -12.20 -18.58 -3.81
N PRO A 635 -11.34 -18.94 -4.80
CA PRO A 635 -9.94 -18.55 -4.74
C PRO A 635 -9.77 -17.10 -5.21
N SER A 636 -8.90 -16.37 -4.51
CA SER A 636 -8.55 -14.98 -4.84
C SER A 636 -7.71 -14.88 -6.13
N PHE A 637 -7.00 -15.95 -6.51
CA PHE A 637 -6.17 -15.99 -7.72
C PHE A 637 -6.24 -17.37 -8.37
N ILE A 638 -6.26 -17.38 -9.70
CA ILE A 638 -6.22 -18.61 -10.50
C ILE A 638 -4.98 -18.57 -11.38
N ILE A 639 -4.06 -19.49 -11.11
CA ILE A 639 -2.87 -19.67 -11.92
C ILE A 639 -3.04 -20.95 -12.76
N VAL A 640 -3.08 -20.78 -14.07
CA VAL A 640 -3.22 -21.91 -15.00
C VAL A 640 -1.85 -22.44 -15.41
N GLU A 641 -1.64 -23.74 -15.24
CA GLU A 641 -0.44 -24.41 -15.77
C GLU A 641 -0.65 -24.77 -17.25
N ASP A 642 0.21 -24.26 -18.12
CA ASP A 642 0.20 -24.46 -19.56
C ASP A 642 1.50 -25.13 -20.04
N GLN A 643 1.38 -26.13 -20.91
CA GLN A 643 2.49 -26.89 -21.49
C GLN A 643 2.84 -26.46 -22.93
N LEU A 644 2.70 -25.18 -23.27
CA LEU A 644 3.06 -24.69 -24.61
C LEU A 644 4.58 -24.76 -24.90
N SER A 645 4.93 -25.28 -26.07
CA SER A 645 6.28 -25.33 -26.62
C SER A 645 6.67 -23.99 -27.26
N TYR A 646 7.54 -23.19 -26.62
CA TYR A 646 8.24 -22.09 -27.30
C TYR A 646 9.59 -21.71 -26.68
N ARG A 647 10.51 -21.20 -27.51
CA ARG A 647 11.96 -21.04 -27.30
C ARG A 647 12.32 -19.86 -26.36
N ARG A 648 12.84 -20.15 -25.16
CA ARG A 648 13.96 -19.43 -24.51
C ARG A 648 14.82 -20.40 -23.66
N PRO A 649 16.15 -20.24 -23.56
CA PRO A 649 17.04 -21.19 -22.89
C PRO A 649 17.93 -20.53 -21.83
N ASP A 650 17.58 -20.56 -20.54
CA ASP A 650 18.55 -20.25 -19.47
C ASP A 650 18.00 -20.30 -18.03
N SER A 651 16.85 -19.70 -17.71
CA SER A 651 16.59 -19.38 -16.28
C SER A 651 15.88 -20.45 -15.42
N THR A 652 15.01 -21.30 -15.98
CA THR A 652 14.18 -22.23 -15.18
C THR A 652 14.88 -23.55 -14.83
N LEU A 653 15.90 -23.96 -15.60
CA LEU A 653 16.58 -25.25 -15.40
C LEU A 653 17.47 -25.27 -14.16
N TRP A 654 18.04 -24.13 -13.76
CA TRP A 654 19.00 -24.08 -12.65
C TRP A 654 18.39 -24.36 -11.28
N GLY A 655 17.15 -23.93 -11.02
CA GLY A 655 16.47 -24.22 -9.76
C GLY A 655 16.04 -25.70 -9.64
N ARG A 656 15.63 -26.30 -10.76
CA ARG A 656 15.18 -27.70 -10.84
C ARG A 656 16.32 -28.70 -10.93
N HIS A 657 17.50 -28.29 -11.39
CA HIS A 657 18.66 -29.16 -11.42
C HIS A 657 19.01 -29.61 -10.00
N LYS A 658 19.00 -30.93 -9.77
CA LYS A 658 19.21 -31.54 -8.47
C LYS A 658 18.10 -31.29 -7.43
N SER A 659 16.92 -30.77 -7.79
CA SER A 659 15.79 -30.72 -6.83
C SER A 659 15.32 -32.13 -6.44
N VAL A 660 14.74 -32.27 -5.26
CA VAL A 660 14.19 -33.55 -4.77
C VAL A 660 12.67 -33.51 -4.86
N HIS A 661 12.10 -34.34 -5.72
CA HIS A 661 10.67 -34.57 -5.83
C HIS A 661 10.20 -35.51 -4.71
N VAL A 662 9.16 -35.10 -3.99
CA VAL A 662 8.53 -35.92 -2.94
C VAL A 662 7.12 -36.25 -3.41
N PRO A 663 6.90 -37.42 -4.04
CA PRO A 663 5.64 -37.76 -4.68
C PRO A 663 4.47 -37.82 -3.70
N ILE A 664 3.25 -37.78 -4.24
CA ILE A 664 2.02 -37.97 -3.47
C ILE A 664 1.92 -39.45 -3.06
N ASP A 665 1.96 -39.72 -1.77
CA ASP A 665 1.57 -41.01 -1.19
C ASP A 665 0.33 -40.78 -0.32
N LYS A 666 -0.74 -41.55 -0.54
CA LYS A 666 -2.01 -41.42 0.20
C LYS A 666 -1.85 -41.61 1.71
N ARG A 667 -0.79 -42.29 2.13
CA ARG A 667 -0.45 -42.53 3.53
C ARG A 667 0.40 -41.40 4.12
N ILE A 668 0.98 -40.51 3.31
CA ILE A 668 1.95 -39.51 3.80
C ILE A 668 1.46 -38.10 3.51
N LYS A 669 1.25 -37.33 4.57
CA LYS A 669 0.95 -35.90 4.52
C LYS A 669 2.17 -35.10 4.97
N ILE A 670 2.57 -34.09 4.22
CA ILE A 670 3.61 -33.14 4.68
C ILE A 670 2.93 -32.12 5.58
N SER A 671 3.36 -32.01 6.84
CA SER A 671 2.79 -31.08 7.83
C SER A 671 3.65 -29.84 8.07
N ARG A 672 4.96 -29.89 7.79
CA ARG A 672 5.89 -28.76 7.97
C ARG A 672 7.10 -28.87 7.03
N ILE A 673 7.68 -27.74 6.63
CA ILE A 673 8.94 -27.68 5.85
C ILE A 673 9.89 -26.66 6.48
N LEU A 674 11.20 -26.96 6.49
CA LEU A 674 12.27 -26.06 6.90
C LEU A 674 13.45 -26.08 5.89
N PRO A 675 13.88 -24.92 5.34
CA PRO A 675 13.20 -23.62 5.39
C PRO A 675 11.98 -23.59 4.45
N ARG A 676 10.97 -22.76 4.74
CA ARG A 676 9.72 -22.71 3.96
C ARG A 676 9.97 -22.35 2.50
N THR A 677 10.89 -21.44 2.23
CA THR A 677 11.29 -21.00 0.88
C THR A 677 11.88 -22.11 0.00
N SER A 678 12.24 -23.27 0.56
CA SER A 678 12.81 -24.39 -0.19
C SER A 678 11.77 -25.34 -0.80
N TRP A 679 10.51 -25.27 -0.38
CA TRP A 679 9.49 -26.21 -0.84
C TRP A 679 8.51 -25.58 -1.82
N ASP A 680 8.46 -26.16 -3.02
CA ASP A 680 7.40 -25.94 -3.97
C ASP A 680 6.25 -26.91 -3.70
N ILE A 681 5.20 -26.43 -3.05
CA ILE A 681 4.00 -27.23 -2.81
C ILE A 681 3.32 -27.68 -4.10
N CYS A 682 3.45 -26.89 -5.18
CA CYS A 682 2.79 -27.09 -6.45
C CYS A 682 3.42 -28.26 -7.20
N SER A 683 4.75 -28.21 -7.34
CA SER A 683 5.51 -29.24 -8.05
C SER A 683 5.93 -30.40 -7.13
N ARG A 684 5.64 -30.30 -5.82
CA ARG A 684 6.18 -31.15 -4.74
C ARG A 684 7.71 -31.32 -4.83
N LEU A 685 8.38 -30.21 -5.15
CA LEU A 685 9.83 -30.14 -5.30
C LEU A 685 10.47 -29.44 -4.12
N LEU A 686 11.49 -30.07 -3.55
CA LEU A 686 12.43 -29.45 -2.65
C LEU A 686 13.59 -28.88 -3.48
N PHE A 687 13.57 -27.55 -3.69
CA PHE A 687 14.52 -26.85 -4.55
C PHE A 687 15.96 -26.97 -4.05
N ALA A 688 16.92 -27.05 -4.98
CA ALA A 688 18.34 -27.04 -4.64
C ALA A 688 18.81 -25.57 -4.44
N PRO A 689 19.27 -25.17 -3.24
CA PRO A 689 19.75 -23.81 -3.02
C PRO A 689 21.05 -23.55 -3.81
N ARG A 690 21.20 -22.32 -4.30
CA ARG A 690 22.29 -21.93 -5.22
C ARG A 690 23.66 -21.78 -4.53
N PHE A 691 23.69 -21.48 -3.23
CA PHE A 691 24.91 -21.04 -2.53
C PHE A 691 25.11 -21.62 -1.12
N SER A 692 24.44 -22.70 -0.71
CA SER A 692 24.56 -23.19 0.67
C SER A 692 24.60 -24.72 0.82
N THR A 693 25.50 -25.17 1.69
CA THR A 693 25.59 -26.51 2.28
C THR A 693 24.43 -26.75 3.24
N GLN A 694 23.21 -26.97 2.73
CA GLN A 694 22.02 -27.07 3.58
C GLN A 694 21.41 -28.46 3.63
N VAL A 695 21.13 -28.90 4.86
CA VAL A 695 20.18 -29.96 5.19
C VAL A 695 18.80 -29.32 5.20
N GLN A 696 17.89 -29.79 4.36
CA GLN A 696 16.49 -29.34 4.32
C GLN A 696 15.62 -30.37 5.06
N ALA A 697 14.55 -29.96 5.73
CA ALA A 697 13.71 -30.86 6.51
C ALA A 697 12.23 -30.77 6.15
N LEU A 698 11.55 -31.92 6.11
CA LEU A 698 10.10 -32.05 5.93
C LEU A 698 9.52 -32.85 7.09
N LYS A 699 8.52 -32.31 7.79
CA LYS A 699 7.73 -33.09 8.73
C LYS A 699 6.66 -33.84 7.96
N LEU A 700 6.65 -35.15 8.10
CA LEU A 700 5.74 -36.09 7.48
C LEU A 700 4.79 -36.64 8.55
N VAL A 701 3.52 -36.74 8.24
CA VAL A 701 2.50 -37.46 9.00
C VAL A 701 2.14 -38.69 8.19
N VAL A 702 2.50 -39.86 8.71
CA VAL A 702 2.27 -41.16 8.10
C VAL A 702 1.02 -41.79 8.73
N ASN A 703 -0.04 -41.90 7.93
CA ASN A 703 -1.30 -42.53 8.30
C ASN A 703 -1.18 -44.06 8.23
N LEU A 704 -1.15 -44.71 9.38
CA LEU A 704 -1.10 -46.16 9.55
C LEU A 704 -2.33 -46.57 10.35
N GLN A 705 -3.46 -46.83 9.68
CA GLN A 705 -4.73 -47.08 10.37
C GLN A 705 -4.60 -48.18 11.46
N PRO A 706 -5.09 -47.93 12.69
CA PRO A 706 -5.99 -46.85 13.13
C PRO A 706 -5.29 -45.53 13.58
N THR A 707 -3.99 -45.39 13.39
CA THR A 707 -3.14 -44.37 14.04
C THR A 707 -2.32 -43.53 13.05
N GLN A 708 -1.66 -42.48 13.56
CA GLN A 708 -0.76 -41.62 12.80
C GLN A 708 0.62 -41.59 13.46
N LEU A 709 1.66 -41.61 12.64
CA LEU A 709 3.05 -41.45 13.06
C LEU A 709 3.60 -40.15 12.47
N GLU A 710 4.31 -39.36 13.28
CA GLU A 710 5.00 -38.17 12.79
C GLU A 710 6.51 -38.45 12.62
N LEU A 711 7.04 -38.10 11.45
CA LEU A 711 8.45 -38.28 11.11
C LEU A 711 9.05 -36.98 10.58
N TRP A 712 10.35 -36.80 10.73
CA TRP A 712 11.13 -35.83 9.98
C TRP A 712 11.90 -36.55 8.86
N MET A 713 11.79 -36.03 7.65
CA MET A 713 12.64 -36.41 6.52
C MET A 713 13.66 -35.30 6.27
N LEU A 714 14.93 -35.63 6.41
CA LEU A 714 16.03 -34.71 6.16
C LEU A 714 16.64 -34.98 4.79
N CYS A 715 16.89 -33.93 4.04
CA CYS A 715 17.61 -33.97 2.78
C CYS A 715 18.97 -33.30 2.96
N ASP A 716 20.01 -34.10 3.19
CA ASP A 716 21.39 -33.63 3.30
C ASP A 716 22.08 -33.62 1.93
N ARG A 717 22.48 -32.42 1.52
CA ARG A 717 23.08 -32.14 0.21
C ARG A 717 24.58 -31.85 0.29
N ARG A 718 25.19 -31.88 1.48
CA ARG A 718 26.61 -31.53 1.70
C ARG A 718 27.58 -32.46 0.96
N HIS A 719 27.18 -33.71 0.70
CA HIS A 719 28.00 -34.72 0.02
C HIS A 719 27.58 -34.99 -1.45
N ILE A 720 26.76 -34.12 -2.06
CA ILE A 720 26.34 -34.27 -3.47
C ILE A 720 27.54 -34.25 -4.43
N GLN A 721 28.63 -33.56 -4.08
CA GLN A 721 29.81 -33.46 -4.93
C GLN A 721 30.58 -34.78 -5.09
N SER A 722 30.59 -35.67 -4.07
CA SER A 722 31.32 -36.95 -4.11
C SER A 722 30.44 -38.14 -4.55
N SER A 723 29.19 -38.19 -4.08
CA SER A 723 28.27 -39.32 -4.34
C SER A 723 27.33 -39.09 -5.53
N GLY A 724 27.17 -37.84 -5.97
CA GLY A 724 26.21 -37.46 -7.01
C GLY A 724 24.73 -37.56 -6.61
N ARG A 725 24.39 -37.85 -5.33
CA ARG A 725 23.02 -38.01 -4.82
C ARG A 725 22.82 -37.26 -3.48
N PRO A 726 21.63 -36.68 -3.21
CA PRO A 726 21.29 -36.22 -1.86
C PRO A 726 21.13 -37.42 -0.92
N ARG A 727 21.57 -37.29 0.33
CA ARG A 727 21.25 -38.25 1.40
C ARG A 727 19.88 -37.91 1.95
N ILE A 728 18.96 -38.89 1.98
CA ILE A 728 17.67 -38.76 2.66
C ILE A 728 17.75 -39.55 3.96
N LEU A 729 17.33 -38.93 5.06
CA LEU A 729 17.38 -39.51 6.40
C LEU A 729 15.99 -39.41 7.02
N LEU A 730 15.60 -40.42 7.79
CA LEU A 730 14.34 -40.43 8.52
C LEU A 730 14.58 -40.34 10.04
N LEU A 731 13.69 -39.61 10.71
CA LEU A 731 13.76 -39.32 12.14
C LEU A 731 12.35 -39.43 12.73
N ASP A 732 12.22 -40.06 13.89
CA ASP A 732 10.96 -40.07 14.63
C ASP A 732 10.73 -38.69 15.24
N ALA A 733 9.58 -38.05 14.93
CA ALA A 733 9.25 -36.75 15.48
C ALA A 733 8.74 -36.83 16.93
N SER A 734 8.40 -38.03 17.42
CA SER A 734 7.98 -38.29 18.80
C SER A 734 9.13 -38.60 19.75
N ALA A 735 10.35 -38.81 19.24
CA ALA A 735 11.53 -39.06 20.06
C ALA A 735 11.77 -37.88 21.01
N SER A 736 11.72 -38.14 22.32
CA SER A 736 11.96 -37.12 23.34
C SER A 736 13.46 -36.78 23.41
N ARG A 737 13.80 -35.59 23.93
CA ARG A 737 15.20 -35.20 24.17
C ARG A 737 15.96 -36.21 25.05
N SER A 738 15.25 -36.97 25.89
CA SER A 738 15.82 -37.95 26.83
C SER A 738 16.11 -39.33 26.23
N ASP A 739 15.54 -39.66 25.07
CA ASP A 739 15.63 -41.02 24.51
C ASP A 739 16.85 -41.24 23.59
N THR A 740 17.59 -40.18 23.28
CA THR A 740 18.74 -40.23 22.36
C THR A 740 20.00 -39.63 22.98
N THR A 741 21.10 -40.37 22.92
CA THR A 741 22.44 -39.94 23.34
C THR A 741 23.20 -39.19 22.24
N ASP A 742 22.61 -39.07 21.04
CA ASP A 742 23.25 -38.39 19.91
C ASP A 742 23.11 -36.86 20.04
N ILE A 743 24.25 -36.21 20.27
CA ILE A 743 24.36 -34.75 20.44
C ILE A 743 23.84 -33.99 19.21
N GLY A 744 23.96 -34.57 18.01
CA GLY A 744 23.45 -34.00 16.77
C GLY A 744 21.93 -34.06 16.67
N ILE A 745 21.30 -35.16 17.10
CA ILE A 745 19.82 -35.25 17.21
C ILE A 745 19.31 -34.26 18.24
N GLN A 746 19.97 -34.18 19.40
CA GLN A 746 19.58 -33.21 20.43
C GLN A 746 19.75 -31.77 19.94
N ALA A 747 20.78 -31.46 19.14
CA ALA A 747 20.93 -30.16 18.49
C ALA A 747 19.80 -29.90 17.49
N PHE A 748 19.48 -30.85 16.62
CA PHE A 748 18.39 -30.75 15.64
C PHE A 748 17.03 -30.54 16.33
N LEU A 749 16.65 -31.40 17.28
CA LEU A 749 15.42 -31.31 18.07
C LEU A 749 15.36 -30.06 18.96
N ARG A 750 16.51 -29.50 19.38
CA ARG A 750 16.57 -28.21 20.11
C ARG A 750 16.08 -27.03 19.26
N HIS A 751 16.38 -27.04 17.97
CA HIS A 751 16.13 -25.91 17.07
C HIS A 751 14.73 -25.95 16.44
N ILE A 752 14.19 -27.13 16.16
CA ILE A 752 12.89 -27.27 15.47
C ILE A 752 11.71 -26.87 16.35
N ASN A 753 11.81 -27.13 17.67
CA ASN A 753 10.75 -26.82 18.64
C ASN A 753 10.77 -25.35 19.13
N ARG A 754 11.68 -24.51 18.63
CA ARG A 754 11.88 -23.13 19.11
C ARG A 754 11.27 -22.02 18.22
N GLU A 755 10.60 -22.36 17.11
CA GLU A 755 9.79 -21.45 16.27
C GLU A 755 10.29 -20.00 16.08
N GLU A 756 10.98 -19.68 14.96
CA GLU A 756 10.35 -18.98 13.81
C GLU A 756 11.28 -18.40 12.72
N GLU A 757 12.59 -18.22 12.90
CA GLU A 757 13.38 -17.53 11.85
C GLU A 757 14.15 -18.43 10.86
N GLU A 758 14.00 -18.14 9.55
CA GLU A 758 14.77 -18.74 8.44
C GLU A 758 16.29 -18.58 8.63
N ASP A 759 16.72 -17.50 9.27
CA ASP A 759 18.14 -17.15 9.48
C ASP A 759 18.86 -18.10 10.46
N HIS A 760 18.12 -18.82 11.31
CA HIS A 760 18.69 -19.75 12.28
C HIS A 760 18.92 -21.17 11.73
N TRP A 761 18.36 -21.50 10.55
CA TRP A 761 18.54 -22.84 9.97
C TRP A 761 19.99 -23.11 9.53
N HIS A 762 20.75 -22.05 9.25
CA HIS A 762 22.19 -22.15 9.02
C HIS A 762 23.00 -22.53 10.28
N ALA A 763 22.55 -22.13 11.46
CA ALA A 763 23.24 -22.38 12.74
C ALA A 763 23.16 -23.86 13.17
N VAL A 764 22.03 -24.53 12.89
CA VAL A 764 21.83 -25.98 13.13
C VAL A 764 22.92 -26.84 12.48
N ILE A 765 23.44 -26.40 11.34
CA ILE A 765 24.43 -27.13 10.54
C ILE A 765 25.85 -26.82 11.01
N SER A 766 26.12 -25.60 11.46
CA SER A 766 27.44 -25.19 11.97
C SER A 766 27.77 -25.73 13.36
N GLU A 767 26.77 -26.12 14.16
CA GLU A 767 26.94 -26.72 15.49
C GLU A 767 27.34 -28.22 15.48
N GLY A 768 27.76 -28.76 14.33
CA GLY A 768 28.36 -30.09 14.25
C GLY A 768 27.38 -31.24 13.98
N PHE A 769 26.25 -30.98 13.31
CA PHE A 769 25.35 -32.03 12.82
C PHE A 769 26.07 -32.98 11.85
N LYS A 770 26.46 -34.17 12.34
CA LYS A 770 27.10 -35.28 11.59
C LYS A 770 26.09 -36.43 11.42
N PRO A 771 25.43 -36.56 10.27
CA PRO A 771 24.35 -37.52 10.07
C PRO A 771 24.81 -38.96 9.84
N ASP A 772 25.97 -39.34 10.33
CA ASP A 772 26.53 -40.67 10.09
C ASP A 772 25.86 -41.76 10.95
N SER A 773 25.02 -41.35 11.91
CA SER A 773 24.18 -42.22 12.76
C SER A 773 22.77 -42.47 12.22
N PHE A 774 22.36 -41.83 11.10
CA PHE A 774 21.02 -41.99 10.54
C PHE A 774 21.00 -42.89 9.30
N ASP A 775 19.91 -43.63 9.19
CA ASP A 775 19.60 -44.43 8.03
C ASP A 775 18.46 -43.79 7.21
N ASP A 776 18.32 -44.23 5.97
CA ASP A 776 17.16 -43.90 5.14
C ASP A 776 15.90 -44.65 5.59
N SER A 777 16.01 -45.47 6.64
CA SER A 777 14.96 -46.30 7.20
C SER A 777 14.81 -46.15 8.72
N ILE A 778 13.58 -46.22 9.21
CA ILE A 778 13.25 -46.18 10.65
C ILE A 778 12.26 -47.29 10.99
N THR A 779 12.40 -47.85 12.18
CA THR A 779 11.40 -48.76 12.77
C THR A 779 10.60 -47.99 13.81
N ALA A 780 9.29 -47.88 13.61
CA ALA A 780 8.39 -47.22 14.54
C ALA A 780 7.40 -48.24 15.12
N GLY A 781 7.22 -48.21 16.44
CA GLY A 781 6.29 -49.08 17.16
C GLY A 781 4.93 -48.39 17.37
N LEU A 782 3.85 -49.15 17.22
CA LEU A 782 2.48 -48.69 17.43
C LEU A 782 1.69 -49.79 18.15
N GLY A 783 1.59 -49.68 19.47
CA GLY A 783 1.07 -50.76 20.31
C GLY A 783 1.94 -52.02 20.19
N THR A 784 1.35 -53.14 19.78
CA THR A 784 2.05 -54.43 19.57
C THR A 784 2.63 -54.60 18.15
N GLN A 785 2.26 -53.74 17.19
CA GLN A 785 2.71 -53.84 15.80
C GLN A 785 3.91 -52.92 15.56
N ARG A 786 4.91 -53.39 14.80
CA ARG A 786 6.04 -52.56 14.35
C ARG A 786 5.97 -52.36 12.84
N TYR A 787 6.40 -51.19 12.38
CA TYR A 787 6.50 -50.87 10.96
C TYR A 787 7.92 -50.42 10.63
N ARG A 788 8.43 -50.89 9.49
CA ARG A 788 9.63 -50.36 8.85
C ARG A 788 9.22 -49.36 7.78
N ILE A 789 9.71 -48.14 7.90
CA ILE A 789 9.49 -47.06 6.94
C ILE A 789 10.84 -46.69 6.35
N SER A 790 11.00 -46.78 5.02
CA SER A 790 12.21 -46.31 4.34
C SER A 790 11.91 -45.28 3.25
N ALA A 791 12.82 -44.33 3.05
CA ALA A 791 12.74 -43.26 2.07
C ALA A 791 13.93 -43.36 1.11
N LEU A 792 13.72 -44.04 -0.02
CA LEU A 792 14.76 -44.31 -1.01
C LEU A 792 14.82 -43.18 -2.04
N VAL A 793 16.01 -42.81 -2.51
CA VAL A 793 16.18 -41.82 -3.58
C VAL A 793 16.39 -42.51 -4.91
N ASP A 794 15.42 -42.38 -5.79
CA ASP A 794 15.55 -42.71 -7.19
C ASP A 794 16.22 -41.56 -7.94
N VAL A 795 17.15 -41.88 -8.85
CA VAL A 795 17.82 -40.87 -9.69
C VAL A 795 17.47 -41.13 -11.14
N ARG A 796 16.96 -40.12 -11.81
CA ARG A 796 16.75 -40.12 -13.26
C ARG A 796 17.57 -39.00 -13.88
N THR A 797 18.28 -39.30 -14.96
CA THR A 797 18.88 -38.25 -15.80
C THR A 797 17.94 -37.99 -16.97
N VAL A 798 17.47 -36.76 -17.07
CA VAL A 798 16.59 -36.31 -18.16
C VAL A 798 17.37 -35.33 -19.02
N LYS A 799 17.41 -35.57 -20.33
CA LYS A 799 17.99 -34.63 -21.29
C LYS A 799 17.00 -33.49 -21.52
N LEU A 800 17.32 -32.30 -21.03
CA LEU A 800 16.52 -31.10 -21.24
C LEU A 800 17.34 -30.09 -22.05
N LYS A 801 16.94 -29.89 -23.31
CA LYS A 801 17.56 -28.92 -24.24
C LYS A 801 19.08 -29.05 -24.34
N GLY A 802 19.59 -30.29 -24.43
CA GLY A 802 21.01 -30.59 -24.57
C GLY A 802 21.81 -30.62 -23.25
N TYR A 803 21.17 -30.31 -22.11
CA TYR A 803 21.78 -30.45 -20.79
C TYR A 803 21.24 -31.70 -20.08
N ASP A 804 22.13 -32.44 -19.41
CA ASP A 804 21.75 -33.54 -18.54
C ASP A 804 21.28 -32.99 -17.19
N VAL A 805 19.98 -33.09 -16.92
CA VAL A 805 19.38 -32.69 -15.65
C VAL A 805 19.17 -33.93 -14.79
N LYS A 806 19.77 -33.94 -13.59
CA LYS A 806 19.54 -34.99 -12.60
C LYS A 806 18.31 -34.66 -11.77
N GLU A 807 17.32 -35.54 -11.84
CA GLU A 807 16.11 -35.52 -11.04
C GLU A 807 16.21 -36.58 -9.94
N PHE A 808 15.88 -36.18 -8.72
CA PHE A 808 15.85 -37.06 -7.55
C PHE A 808 14.41 -37.22 -7.10
N SER A 809 13.89 -38.43 -7.01
CA SER A 809 12.53 -38.69 -6.51
C SER A 809 12.59 -39.57 -5.27
N VAL A 810 11.89 -39.19 -4.21
CA VAL A 810 11.82 -39.98 -2.97
C VAL A 810 10.73 -41.04 -3.11
N ARG A 811 11.07 -42.31 -2.84
CA ARG A 811 10.12 -43.40 -2.77
C ARG A 811 9.99 -43.87 -1.33
N PHE A 812 8.77 -43.82 -0.80
CA PHE A 812 8.49 -44.34 0.54
C PHE A 812 8.05 -45.79 0.48
N ASN A 813 8.68 -46.63 1.30
CA ASN A 813 8.30 -48.03 1.48
C ASN A 813 7.93 -48.24 2.96
N ILE A 814 6.66 -48.54 3.20
CA ILE A 814 6.09 -48.74 4.54
C ILE A 814 5.65 -50.20 4.61
N ARG A 815 6.27 -51.00 5.50
CA ARG A 815 5.97 -52.42 5.67
C ARG A 815 5.80 -52.76 7.15
N PRO A 816 4.81 -53.61 7.52
CA PRO A 816 4.79 -54.19 8.86
C PRO A 816 6.00 -55.12 9.05
N ILE A 817 6.53 -55.16 10.28
CA ILE A 817 7.60 -56.08 10.73
C ILE A 817 6.97 -57.16 11.60
#